data_AF-A0A7J9LLL3-F1
#
_entry.id   AF-A0A7J9LLL3-F1
#
_cell.length_a   1.000
_cell.length_b   1.000
_cell.length_c   1.000
_cell.angle_alpha   90.00
_cell.angle_beta   90.00
_cell.angle_gamma   90.00
#
_symmetry.space_group_name_H-M   'P 1'
#
loop_
_entity.id
_entity.type
_entity.pdbx_description
1 polymer ?
#
loop_
_entity_poly.entity_id
_entity_poly.type
_entity_poly.pdbx_seq_one_letter_code
_entity_poly.pdbx_strand_id
1 'polypeptide(L)'
;MSSSTIRSLSEISEMETIHLSVDLVSAARRNIGFLRSVYECQWLHQRATIIEAIRRYDEVWMPLISNLTVEGSTPPMVLPPFDVEWVWFCHTLNPVGYRKYCETRFSKQIGKPAIFNEENEEYALMRCKQIWVQKFSSEPFENEVESDSKNPPLMNKDLFNEVEKHKFLYSKFAEPYLSELVYLIAARQRYKGFLYIMQRLGDGCFRFVPALDILLMLLTHQSYPRVYVEDMKEMWDNMGKLVVGLWETVEEKQVEETKKLWETTFDEPYEKAGGGIAVGMEKVVLPNPPIYWEVSDADVNTTKYKSMIPRFLLEACVFVRLNDRRKATNVDNKHKFLRLRMLRCHRELKLEKPITDFSCDSWRKAWHLYCEFGTKGLMVELRCRGGSSLSFKGSKLVKSMVFCWNDLVRAPCITLRRDVEEMRVVASITSPVQAPYLLKCVPDRVTDDSGAMVSDVILKLNNYRPQKGRWLSRTVLDHAGRECFVVRIRVGGGFWRRGAETPCGVNWEERIIEIREGSWSYVAGSIGKAPEKVVGTATPKEPPQQWKAAWLFSTGDEFLINWGSSTSSSDLTFCLKTQQSSDSSIMLLRGRKLQYHEETKSKVAEADDGFVTLVRFTEDNPTGRTTALLNWKLSVVELLPEEDAVLVLLLCVSILRTVSEITKEDVGRLLVRRRLKEAKLGARDWGSVLLHPSSLSSSSDSPYLRPWYLNANKVMSQHEDDGITTQPGFKYSPVEGGDMLYKRGIIT
;
A
#
# COMPACT_ATOMS: atom_id res chain seq x y z
N MET A 1 38.52 0.65 -16.78
CA MET A 1 38.82 1.38 -18.03
C MET A 1 37.51 1.86 -18.61
N SER A 2 37.40 3.18 -18.67
CA SER A 2 36.27 4.00 -19.11
C SER A 2 36.26 4.14 -20.63
N SER A 3 35.14 3.83 -21.27
CA SER A 3 34.68 4.24 -22.63
C SER A 3 33.52 3.30 -22.99
N SER A 4 32.34 3.68 -23.47
CA SER A 4 31.93 4.85 -24.24
C SER A 4 30.44 5.15 -23.97
N THR A 5 30.16 6.23 -23.23
CA THR A 5 28.84 6.86 -23.19
C THR A 5 28.85 8.02 -24.18
N ILE A 6 28.68 7.73 -25.46
CA ILE A 6 28.37 8.77 -26.45
C ILE A 6 26.88 8.58 -26.77
N ARG A 7 26.03 9.00 -25.83
CA ARG A 7 24.71 9.50 -26.21
C ARG A 7 24.95 10.79 -26.99
N SER A 8 24.11 11.13 -27.96
CA SER A 8 24.18 12.46 -28.54
C SER A 8 24.00 13.46 -27.38
N LEU A 9 25.03 14.22 -27.05
CA LEU A 9 24.96 15.26 -26.01
C LEU A 9 23.95 16.35 -26.41
N SER A 10 23.60 16.43 -27.69
CA SER A 10 22.67 17.40 -28.27
C SER A 10 21.21 17.18 -27.86
N GLU A 11 20.70 15.95 -27.84
CA GLU A 11 19.26 15.71 -27.56
C GLU A 11 18.93 15.85 -26.07
N ILE A 12 19.84 15.46 -25.18
CA ILE A 12 19.71 15.67 -23.73
C ILE A 12 19.76 17.18 -23.40
N SER A 13 20.65 17.91 -24.09
CA SER A 13 20.79 19.36 -23.94
C SER A 13 19.53 20.13 -24.36
N GLU A 14 18.78 19.65 -25.36
CA GLU A 14 17.55 20.30 -25.81
C GLU A 14 16.36 20.02 -24.88
N MET A 15 16.23 18.81 -24.33
CA MET A 15 15.17 18.49 -23.36
C MET A 15 15.30 19.31 -22.06
N GLU A 16 16.54 19.57 -21.63
CA GLU A 16 16.82 20.44 -20.49
C GLU A 16 16.45 21.91 -20.74
N THR A 17 16.41 22.34 -22.01
CA THR A 17 16.01 23.71 -22.39
C THR A 17 14.51 23.98 -22.28
N ILE A 18 13.69 22.94 -22.08
CA ILE A 18 12.25 23.13 -21.82
C ILE A 18 12.09 23.82 -20.47
N HIS A 19 11.77 25.10 -20.55
CA HIS A 19 11.46 25.95 -19.41
C HIS A 19 10.01 25.71 -18.96
N LEU A 20 9.81 25.63 -17.65
CA LEU A 20 8.51 25.57 -17.01
C LEU A 20 8.48 26.71 -16.00
N SER A 21 7.55 27.64 -16.15
CA SER A 21 7.50 28.88 -15.36
C SER A 21 6.81 28.71 -14.00
N VAL A 22 6.37 27.48 -13.68
CA VAL A 22 5.81 27.08 -12.38
C VAL A 22 6.53 25.85 -11.83
N ASP A 23 6.70 25.78 -10.52
CA ASP A 23 7.19 24.57 -9.86
C ASP A 23 6.10 23.48 -9.87
N LEU A 24 6.07 22.70 -10.96
CA LEU A 24 5.12 21.60 -11.13
C LEU A 24 5.22 20.53 -10.03
N VAL A 25 6.36 20.38 -9.37
CA VAL A 25 6.52 19.37 -8.31
C VAL A 25 5.70 19.78 -7.09
N SER A 26 5.92 21.01 -6.61
CA SER A 26 5.18 21.56 -5.48
C SER A 26 3.69 21.73 -5.81
N ALA A 27 3.39 22.21 -7.02
CA ALA A 27 2.02 22.36 -7.51
C ALA A 27 1.26 21.02 -7.59
N ALA A 28 1.89 19.96 -8.12
CA ALA A 28 1.27 18.65 -8.22
C ALA A 28 1.00 18.05 -6.83
N ARG A 29 1.93 18.22 -5.88
CA ARG A 29 1.74 17.76 -4.50
C ARG A 29 0.56 18.47 -3.83
N ARG A 30 0.47 19.80 -3.96
CA ARG A 30 -0.70 20.58 -3.48
C ARG A 30 -1.99 20.09 -4.13
N ASN A 31 -1.99 19.94 -5.46
CA ASN A 31 -3.18 19.52 -6.20
C ASN A 31 -3.66 18.12 -5.77
N ILE A 32 -2.75 17.17 -5.51
CA ILE A 32 -3.13 15.85 -4.99
C ILE A 32 -3.79 15.96 -3.61
N GLY A 33 -3.23 16.79 -2.71
CA GLY A 33 -3.83 17.07 -1.40
C GLY A 33 -5.22 17.71 -1.51
N PHE A 34 -5.35 18.74 -2.35
CA PHE A 34 -6.62 19.40 -2.65
C PHE A 34 -7.66 18.41 -3.21
N LEU A 35 -7.27 17.57 -4.17
CA LEU A 35 -8.15 16.56 -4.76
C LEU A 35 -8.59 15.50 -3.73
N ARG A 36 -7.70 15.13 -2.79
CA ARG A 36 -8.04 14.23 -1.67
C ARG A 36 -9.13 14.86 -0.81
N SER A 37 -8.94 16.11 -0.37
CA SER A 37 -9.93 16.83 0.44
C SER A 37 -11.27 16.99 -0.28
N VAL A 38 -11.26 17.27 -1.59
CA VAL A 38 -12.49 17.34 -2.41
C VAL A 38 -13.22 16.00 -2.42
N TYR A 39 -12.50 14.89 -2.59
CA TYR A 39 -13.06 13.54 -2.64
C TYR A 39 -13.65 13.08 -1.30
N GLU A 40 -13.02 13.47 -0.19
CA GLU A 40 -13.48 13.16 1.18
C GLU A 40 -14.70 14.02 1.58
N CYS A 41 -14.83 15.23 1.02
CA CYS A 41 -15.95 16.15 1.28
C CYS A 41 -17.24 15.76 0.53
N GLN A 42 -18.03 14.84 1.08
CA GLN A 42 -19.27 14.36 0.46
C GLN A 42 -20.30 15.47 0.13
N TRP A 43 -20.34 16.56 0.91
CA TRP A 43 -21.27 17.67 0.68
C TRP A 43 -20.98 18.43 -0.63
N LEU A 44 -19.70 18.55 -1.02
CA LEU A 44 -19.28 19.22 -2.26
C LEU A 44 -19.76 18.51 -3.53
N HIS A 45 -20.14 17.23 -3.39
CA HIS A 45 -20.62 16.37 -4.45
C HIS A 45 -22.13 16.37 -4.62
N GLN A 46 -22.86 17.09 -3.76
CA GLN A 46 -24.31 17.23 -3.84
C GLN A 46 -24.70 18.23 -4.93
N ARG A 47 -25.76 17.91 -5.66
CA ARG A 47 -26.21 18.74 -6.80
C ARG A 47 -26.50 20.19 -6.42
N ALA A 48 -27.17 20.43 -5.30
CA ALA A 48 -27.52 21.77 -4.84
C ALA A 48 -26.25 22.59 -4.54
N THR A 49 -25.30 22.00 -3.83
CA THR A 49 -24.00 22.60 -3.52
C THR A 49 -23.21 22.94 -4.77
N ILE A 50 -23.14 22.02 -5.76
CA ILE A 50 -22.43 22.27 -7.02
C ILE A 50 -23.04 23.47 -7.77
N ILE A 51 -24.37 23.56 -7.82
CA ILE A 51 -25.06 24.67 -8.49
C ILE A 51 -24.73 25.99 -7.80
N GLU A 52 -24.76 26.03 -6.47
CA GLU A 52 -24.40 27.24 -5.73
C GLU A 52 -22.92 27.60 -5.89
N ALA A 53 -22.01 26.63 -5.79
CA ALA A 53 -20.58 26.84 -6.00
C ALA A 53 -20.30 27.44 -7.38
N ILE A 54 -21.02 27.00 -8.41
CA ILE A 54 -20.93 27.57 -9.77
C ILE A 54 -21.44 29.00 -9.81
N ARG A 55 -22.56 29.32 -9.14
CA ARG A 55 -23.07 30.70 -9.05
C ARG A 55 -22.07 31.61 -8.34
N ARG A 56 -21.55 31.19 -7.18
CA ARG A 56 -20.54 31.92 -6.40
C ARG A 56 -19.25 32.11 -7.20
N TYR A 57 -18.82 31.09 -7.92
CA TYR A 57 -17.70 31.18 -8.86
C TYR A 57 -17.96 32.21 -9.96
N ASP A 58 -19.09 32.13 -10.64
CA ASP A 58 -19.41 32.91 -11.83
C ASP A 58 -19.75 34.37 -11.53
N GLU A 59 -20.56 34.63 -10.50
CA GLU A 59 -21.12 35.95 -10.17
C GLU A 59 -20.29 36.72 -9.15
N VAL A 60 -19.58 36.04 -8.25
CA VAL A 60 -18.88 36.66 -7.12
C VAL A 60 -17.37 36.60 -7.31
N TRP A 61 -16.81 35.39 -7.38
CA TRP A 61 -15.37 35.17 -7.42
C TRP A 61 -14.71 35.69 -8.69
N MET A 62 -15.20 35.29 -9.87
CA MET A 62 -14.56 35.66 -11.13
C MET A 62 -14.52 37.19 -11.36
N PRO A 63 -15.59 37.96 -11.09
CA PRO A 63 -15.52 39.41 -11.09
C PRO A 63 -14.57 39.98 -10.03
N LEU A 64 -14.56 39.42 -8.81
CA LEU A 64 -13.66 39.86 -7.74
C LEU A 64 -12.19 39.71 -8.14
N ILE A 65 -11.78 38.51 -8.55
CA ILE A 65 -10.39 38.20 -8.90
C ILE A 65 -9.96 38.95 -10.16
N SER A 66 -10.87 39.13 -11.12
CA SER A 66 -10.63 39.97 -12.29
C SER A 66 -10.28 41.40 -11.90
N ASN A 67 -11.05 42.02 -11.00
CA ASN A 67 -10.81 43.39 -10.54
C ASN A 67 -9.49 43.53 -9.76
N LEU A 68 -9.09 42.48 -9.02
CA LEU A 68 -7.81 42.46 -8.29
C LEU A 68 -6.61 42.17 -9.22
N THR A 69 -6.85 41.57 -10.38
CA THR A 69 -5.80 41.20 -11.33
C THR A 69 -5.39 42.42 -12.17
N VAL A 70 -4.17 42.92 -11.95
CA VAL A 70 -3.55 43.95 -12.79
C VAL A 70 -2.89 43.28 -13.99
N GLU A 71 -3.17 43.78 -15.20
CA GLU A 71 -2.63 43.23 -16.44
C GLU A 71 -1.08 43.28 -16.45
N GLY A 72 -0.45 42.21 -16.91
CA GLY A 72 1.02 42.06 -16.90
C GLY A 72 1.66 41.75 -15.53
N SER A 73 0.94 41.89 -14.42
CA SER A 73 1.46 41.62 -13.06
C SER A 73 1.27 40.16 -12.62
N THR A 74 1.93 39.74 -11.54
CA THR A 74 1.68 38.42 -10.93
C THR A 74 0.26 38.32 -10.38
N PRO A 75 -0.42 37.15 -10.47
CA PRO A 75 -1.74 36.97 -9.89
C PRO A 75 -1.79 37.35 -8.40
N PRO A 76 -2.88 37.96 -7.92
CA PRO A 76 -2.97 38.39 -6.52
C PRO A 76 -2.97 37.19 -5.57
N MET A 77 -2.31 37.34 -4.42
CA MET A 77 -2.17 36.29 -3.40
C MET A 77 -3.45 36.16 -2.56
N VAL A 78 -4.50 35.64 -3.18
CA VAL A 78 -5.82 35.38 -2.58
C VAL A 78 -6.33 34.01 -3.02
N LEU A 79 -6.91 33.25 -2.10
CA LEU A 79 -7.52 31.94 -2.38
C LEU A 79 -9.02 31.99 -2.12
N PRO A 80 -9.86 31.49 -3.05
CA PRO A 80 -11.30 31.49 -2.86
C PRO A 80 -11.75 30.51 -1.77
N PRO A 81 -13.03 30.58 -1.35
CA PRO A 81 -13.68 29.50 -0.62
C PRO A 81 -13.51 28.14 -1.30
N PHE A 82 -13.52 27.06 -0.51
CA PHE A 82 -13.17 25.71 -0.97
C PHE A 82 -14.05 25.20 -2.13
N ASP A 83 -15.35 25.45 -2.09
CA ASP A 83 -16.29 25.06 -3.15
C ASP A 83 -16.04 25.83 -4.46
N VAL A 84 -15.71 27.12 -4.36
CA VAL A 84 -15.35 27.97 -5.49
C VAL A 84 -13.98 27.58 -6.07
N GLU A 85 -13.00 27.22 -5.22
CA GLU A 85 -11.70 26.70 -5.68
C GLU A 85 -11.88 25.45 -6.54
N TRP A 86 -12.79 24.56 -6.13
CA TRP A 86 -13.10 23.34 -6.89
C TRP A 86 -13.67 23.63 -8.28
N VAL A 87 -14.65 24.53 -8.37
CA VAL A 87 -15.19 24.95 -9.68
C VAL A 87 -14.11 25.59 -10.54
N TRP A 88 -13.28 26.46 -9.95
CA TRP A 88 -12.19 27.10 -10.67
C TRP A 88 -11.13 26.10 -11.16
N PHE A 89 -10.80 25.09 -10.35
CA PHE A 89 -9.92 24.00 -10.72
C PHE A 89 -10.45 23.23 -11.92
N CYS A 90 -11.70 22.74 -11.86
CA CYS A 90 -12.34 22.02 -12.96
C CYS A 90 -12.37 22.82 -14.25
N HIS A 91 -12.75 24.09 -14.18
CA HIS A 91 -12.83 24.95 -15.37
C HIS A 91 -11.46 25.15 -16.03
N THR A 92 -10.38 25.28 -15.23
CA THR A 92 -9.02 25.40 -15.79
C THR A 92 -8.50 24.14 -16.49
N LEU A 93 -9.09 22.97 -16.23
CA LEU A 93 -8.78 21.72 -16.96
C LEU A 93 -9.38 21.67 -18.38
N ASN A 94 -10.16 22.69 -18.76
CA ASN A 94 -10.55 22.97 -20.14
C ASN A 94 -9.94 24.32 -20.58
N PRO A 95 -8.65 24.36 -20.97
CA PRO A 95 -7.95 25.62 -21.24
C PRO A 95 -8.62 26.50 -22.30
N VAL A 96 -9.16 25.88 -23.37
CA VAL A 96 -9.84 26.60 -24.47
C VAL A 96 -11.15 27.21 -23.98
N GLY A 97 -11.96 26.44 -23.24
CA GLY A 97 -13.19 26.92 -22.64
C GLY A 97 -12.94 28.03 -21.62
N TYR A 98 -11.95 27.86 -20.75
CA TYR A 98 -11.56 28.84 -19.74
C TYR A 98 -11.10 30.17 -20.35
N ARG A 99 -10.26 30.11 -21.39
CA ARG A 99 -9.81 31.29 -22.12
C ARG A 99 -11.00 32.04 -22.73
N LYS A 100 -11.85 31.32 -23.48
CA LYS A 100 -13.04 31.91 -24.11
C LYS A 100 -13.95 32.58 -23.08
N TYR A 101 -14.17 31.93 -21.94
CA TYR A 101 -14.95 32.49 -20.83
C TYR A 101 -14.32 33.80 -20.30
N CYS A 102 -13.02 33.79 -20.01
CA CYS A 102 -12.32 34.95 -19.47
C CYS A 102 -12.26 36.12 -20.47
N GLU A 103 -11.97 35.83 -21.75
CA GLU A 103 -11.95 36.83 -22.81
C GLU A 103 -13.32 37.45 -23.05
N THR A 104 -14.39 36.64 -23.09
CA THR A 104 -15.75 37.14 -23.34
C THR A 104 -16.26 38.02 -22.20
N ARG A 105 -15.94 37.66 -20.95
CA ARG A 105 -16.51 38.33 -19.77
C ARG A 105 -15.63 39.45 -19.20
N PHE A 106 -14.32 39.34 -19.33
CA PHE A 106 -13.35 40.23 -18.67
C PHE A 106 -12.30 40.81 -19.61
N SER A 107 -12.31 40.43 -20.90
CA SER A 107 -11.32 40.85 -21.91
C SER A 107 -9.86 40.58 -21.54
N LYS A 108 -9.61 39.65 -20.60
CA LYS A 108 -8.26 39.27 -20.15
C LYS A 108 -8.26 37.86 -19.58
N GLN A 109 -7.12 37.19 -19.65
CA GLN A 109 -6.94 35.87 -19.04
C GLN A 109 -6.58 35.98 -17.55
N ILE A 110 -7.37 35.34 -16.70
CA ILE A 110 -7.19 35.37 -15.25
C ILE A 110 -6.28 34.20 -14.84
N GLY A 111 -5.22 34.50 -14.09
CA GLY A 111 -4.25 33.50 -13.59
C GLY A 111 -4.51 33.08 -12.15
N LYS A 112 -3.93 31.95 -11.74
CA LYS A 112 -3.88 31.51 -10.34
C LYS A 112 -2.54 31.89 -9.68
N PRO A 113 -2.53 32.31 -8.41
CA PRO A 113 -1.28 32.53 -7.68
C PRO A 113 -0.57 31.20 -7.40
N ALA A 114 0.76 31.19 -7.50
CA ALA A 114 1.61 30.03 -7.20
C ALA A 114 1.86 29.93 -5.69
N ILE A 115 0.89 29.39 -4.96
CA ILE A 115 0.92 29.20 -3.51
C ILE A 115 1.11 27.72 -3.21
N PHE A 116 2.22 27.35 -2.54
CA PHE A 116 2.57 25.93 -2.32
C PHE A 116 2.88 25.57 -0.87
N ASN A 117 3.07 26.57 0.00
CA ASN A 117 3.30 26.33 1.42
C ASN A 117 2.04 26.71 2.22
N GLU A 118 1.89 26.05 3.36
CA GLU A 118 0.71 26.14 4.21
C GLU A 118 0.51 27.56 4.78
N GLU A 119 1.59 28.23 5.20
CA GLU A 119 1.52 29.60 5.74
C GLU A 119 0.97 30.61 4.71
N ASN A 120 1.42 30.55 3.46
CA ASN A 120 0.93 31.42 2.40
C ASN A 120 -0.49 31.06 1.96
N GLU A 121 -0.87 29.78 2.06
CA GLU A 121 -2.22 29.30 1.79
C GLU A 121 -3.20 29.85 2.84
N GLU A 122 -2.88 29.71 4.12
CA GLU A 122 -3.68 30.30 5.21
C GLU A 122 -3.78 31.82 5.08
N TYR A 123 -2.66 32.50 4.82
CA TYR A 123 -2.64 33.95 4.60
C TYR A 123 -3.54 34.35 3.43
N ALA A 124 -3.44 33.68 2.29
CA ALA A 124 -4.20 34.01 1.08
C ALA A 124 -5.70 33.76 1.26
N LEU A 125 -6.07 32.70 1.98
CA LEU A 125 -7.45 32.39 2.35
C LEU A 125 -8.02 33.47 3.28
N MET A 126 -7.28 33.81 4.35
CA MET A 126 -7.70 34.84 5.31
C MET A 126 -7.82 36.23 4.66
N ARG A 127 -6.89 36.57 3.78
CA ARG A 127 -6.95 37.81 2.99
C ARG A 127 -8.17 37.82 2.08
N CYS A 128 -8.48 36.71 1.41
CA CYS A 128 -9.69 36.61 0.60
C CYS A 128 -10.94 36.79 1.45
N LYS A 129 -11.03 36.13 2.61
CA LYS A 129 -12.16 36.23 3.53
C LYS A 129 -12.42 37.67 3.96
N GLN A 130 -11.37 38.44 4.27
CA GLN A 130 -11.50 39.87 4.60
C GLN A 130 -12.08 40.69 3.44
N ILE A 131 -11.56 40.50 2.22
CA ILE A 131 -12.04 41.21 1.02
C ILE A 131 -13.48 40.80 0.70
N TRP A 132 -13.81 39.52 0.84
CA TRP A 132 -15.13 38.96 0.57
C TRP A 132 -16.18 39.58 1.48
N VAL A 133 -15.96 39.58 2.80
CA VAL A 133 -16.87 40.18 3.79
C VAL A 133 -17.04 41.68 3.57
N GLN A 134 -15.99 42.39 3.17
CA GLN A 134 -16.06 43.82 2.90
C GLN A 134 -16.85 44.16 1.63
N LYS A 135 -16.73 43.36 0.56
CA LYS A 135 -17.36 43.63 -0.74
C LYS A 135 -18.75 43.02 -0.91
N PHE A 136 -19.01 41.90 -0.24
CA PHE A 136 -20.22 41.09 -0.41
C PHE A 136 -20.81 40.76 0.96
N SER A 137 -21.32 41.76 1.67
CA SER A 137 -21.84 41.58 3.04
C SER A 137 -23.05 40.64 3.14
N SER A 138 -23.76 40.40 2.03
CA SER A 138 -24.90 39.48 1.96
C SER A 138 -24.50 38.06 1.53
N GLU A 139 -23.24 37.83 1.15
CA GLU A 139 -22.75 36.55 0.63
C GLU A 139 -21.82 35.92 1.68
N PRO A 140 -22.19 34.79 2.31
CA PRO A 140 -21.32 34.13 3.26
C PRO A 140 -20.03 33.65 2.58
N PHE A 141 -18.94 33.57 3.35
CA PHE A 141 -17.67 33.06 2.83
C PHE A 141 -17.68 31.54 2.69
N GLU A 142 -18.31 30.83 3.62
CA GLU A 142 -18.55 29.39 3.50
C GLU A 142 -19.86 29.12 2.75
N ASN A 143 -19.95 27.98 2.07
CA ASN A 143 -21.19 27.58 1.40
C ASN A 143 -22.16 26.97 2.42
N GLU A 144 -23.25 27.67 2.70
CA GLU A 144 -24.25 27.28 3.70
C GLU A 144 -25.52 26.65 3.07
N VAL A 145 -25.47 26.20 1.81
CA VAL A 145 -26.66 25.67 1.12
C VAL A 145 -27.16 24.36 1.73
N GLU A 146 -28.40 24.38 2.20
CA GLU A 146 -29.14 23.19 2.60
C GLU A 146 -29.52 22.34 1.37
N SER A 147 -29.31 21.02 1.48
CA SER A 147 -29.51 20.03 0.42
C SER A 147 -30.93 20.00 -0.18
N ASP A 148 -31.94 20.52 0.54
CA ASP A 148 -33.37 20.47 0.19
C ASP A 148 -33.89 21.71 -0.57
N SER A 149 -33.03 22.62 -0.99
CA SER A 149 -33.44 23.83 -1.73
C SER A 149 -34.08 23.50 -3.10
N LYS A 150 -35.35 23.91 -3.28
CA LYS A 150 -36.21 23.51 -4.42
C LYS A 150 -36.11 24.38 -5.68
N ASN A 151 -35.37 25.49 -5.64
CA ASN A 151 -35.28 26.45 -6.75
C ASN A 151 -33.82 26.65 -7.18
N PRO A 152 -33.30 25.87 -8.15
CA PRO A 152 -31.96 26.10 -8.65
C PRO A 152 -31.93 27.38 -9.51
N PRO A 153 -30.92 28.27 -9.33
CA PRO A 153 -30.68 29.39 -10.24
C PRO A 153 -30.39 28.92 -11.68
N LEU A 154 -30.38 29.85 -12.63
CA LEU A 154 -30.05 29.59 -14.04
C LEU A 154 -28.66 28.93 -14.13
N MET A 155 -28.62 27.63 -14.39
CA MET A 155 -27.40 26.83 -14.31
C MET A 155 -26.52 27.00 -15.55
N ASN A 156 -25.25 27.41 -15.36
CA ASN A 156 -24.25 27.32 -16.42
C ASN A 156 -23.95 25.83 -16.70
N LYS A 157 -24.59 25.29 -17.74
CA LYS A 157 -24.53 23.86 -18.09
C LYS A 157 -23.11 23.40 -18.42
N ASP A 158 -22.30 24.25 -19.03
CA ASP A 158 -20.93 23.89 -19.43
C ASP A 158 -20.05 23.71 -18.20
N LEU A 159 -20.11 24.65 -17.24
CA LEU A 159 -19.39 24.53 -15.96
C LEU A 159 -19.88 23.35 -15.14
N PHE A 160 -21.19 23.13 -15.09
CA PHE A 160 -21.79 21.99 -14.38
C PHE A 160 -21.26 20.66 -14.93
N ASN A 161 -21.21 20.53 -16.26
CA ASN A 161 -20.69 19.33 -16.90
C ASN A 161 -19.21 19.11 -16.61
N GLU A 162 -18.37 20.16 -16.59
CA GLU A 162 -16.96 20.02 -16.24
C GLU A 162 -16.77 19.59 -14.76
N VAL A 163 -17.52 20.18 -13.83
CA VAL A 163 -17.45 19.82 -12.41
C VAL A 163 -17.89 18.37 -12.18
N GLU A 164 -19.01 17.94 -12.78
CA GLU A 164 -19.48 16.55 -12.70
C GLU A 164 -18.49 15.57 -13.32
N LYS A 165 -17.91 15.90 -14.47
CA LYS A 165 -16.92 15.07 -15.17
C LYS A 165 -15.67 14.82 -14.31
N HIS A 166 -15.26 15.81 -13.52
CA HIS A 166 -14.06 15.72 -12.68
C HIS A 166 -14.33 15.31 -11.23
N LYS A 167 -15.58 15.04 -10.85
CA LYS A 167 -15.99 14.61 -9.50
C LYS A 167 -15.13 13.49 -8.92
N PHE A 168 -14.76 12.51 -9.74
CA PHE A 168 -13.96 11.35 -9.32
C PHE A 168 -12.48 11.44 -9.71
N LEU A 169 -11.97 12.63 -9.98
CA LEU A 169 -10.60 12.83 -10.45
C LEU A 169 -9.56 12.27 -9.49
N TYR A 170 -9.76 12.42 -8.18
CA TYR A 170 -8.84 11.88 -7.17
C TYR A 170 -8.68 10.36 -7.25
N SER A 171 -9.74 9.61 -7.61
CA SER A 171 -9.66 8.14 -7.74
C SER A 171 -8.63 7.68 -8.79
N LYS A 172 -8.26 8.55 -9.74
CA LYS A 172 -7.20 8.29 -10.73
C LYS A 172 -5.80 8.55 -10.20
N PHE A 173 -5.68 9.34 -9.12
CA PHE A 173 -4.44 9.77 -8.51
C PHE A 173 -4.34 9.42 -7.02
N ALA A 174 -5.09 8.40 -6.57
CA ALA A 174 -5.15 7.97 -5.18
C ALA A 174 -3.95 7.11 -4.76
N GLU A 175 -3.12 6.67 -5.72
CA GLU A 175 -1.96 5.83 -5.44
C GLU A 175 -0.95 6.55 -4.51
N PRO A 176 -0.45 5.88 -3.46
CA PRO A 176 0.24 6.53 -2.36
C PRO A 176 1.54 7.23 -2.78
N TYR A 177 2.26 6.63 -3.74
CA TYR A 177 3.54 7.14 -4.24
C TYR A 177 3.41 8.39 -5.11
N LEU A 178 2.21 8.77 -5.55
CA LEU A 178 2.02 9.94 -6.43
C LEU A 178 2.31 11.26 -5.73
N SER A 179 2.14 11.30 -4.40
CA SER A 179 2.42 12.47 -3.57
C SER A 179 3.90 12.59 -3.15
N GLU A 180 4.70 11.54 -3.41
CA GLU A 180 6.09 11.48 -2.99
C GLU A 180 6.98 12.39 -3.84
N LEU A 181 7.83 13.18 -3.18
CA LEU A 181 8.68 14.18 -3.82
C LEU A 181 9.56 13.58 -4.93
N VAL A 182 10.18 12.43 -4.65
CA VAL A 182 11.05 11.75 -5.62
C VAL A 182 10.27 11.34 -6.88
N TYR A 183 9.03 10.88 -6.72
CA TYR A 183 8.16 10.50 -7.82
C TYR A 183 7.77 11.71 -8.67
N LEU A 184 7.36 12.80 -8.01
CA LEU A 184 6.98 14.04 -8.70
C LEU A 184 8.14 14.67 -9.46
N ILE A 185 9.36 14.65 -8.91
CA ILE A 185 10.57 15.09 -9.63
C ILE A 185 10.77 14.27 -10.91
N ALA A 186 10.61 12.95 -10.81
CA ALA A 186 10.72 12.04 -11.96
C ALA A 186 9.61 12.22 -13.00
N ALA A 187 8.37 12.43 -12.54
CA ALA A 187 7.22 12.71 -13.39
C ALA A 187 7.40 14.03 -14.15
N ARG A 188 7.90 15.09 -13.50
CA ARG A 188 8.23 16.37 -14.16
C ARG A 188 9.26 16.16 -15.29
N GLN A 189 10.29 15.34 -15.07
CA GLN A 189 11.28 15.09 -16.13
C GLN A 189 10.64 14.38 -17.33
N ARG A 190 9.77 13.40 -17.11
CA ARG A 190 9.04 12.76 -18.20
C ARG A 190 8.06 13.69 -18.90
N TYR A 191 7.44 14.61 -18.15
CA TYR A 191 6.59 15.64 -18.72
C TYR A 191 7.37 16.59 -19.64
N LYS A 192 8.61 16.97 -19.31
CA LYS A 192 9.48 17.69 -20.26
C LYS A 192 9.72 16.89 -21.53
N GLY A 193 9.98 15.59 -21.43
CA GLY A 193 10.13 14.70 -22.59
C GLY A 193 8.86 14.62 -23.44
N PHE A 194 7.69 14.62 -22.79
CA PHE A 194 6.41 14.73 -23.48
C PHE A 194 6.28 16.06 -24.25
N LEU A 195 6.57 17.20 -23.61
CA LEU A 195 6.54 18.51 -24.27
C LEU A 195 7.51 18.59 -25.46
N TYR A 196 8.69 17.99 -25.33
CA TYR A 196 9.66 17.87 -26.42
C TYR A 196 9.09 17.15 -27.64
N ILE A 197 8.39 16.02 -27.43
CA ILE A 197 7.71 15.30 -28.50
C ILE A 197 6.60 16.18 -29.09
N MET A 198 5.76 16.79 -28.25
CA MET A 198 4.61 17.58 -28.72
C MET A 198 5.04 18.76 -29.62
N GLN A 199 6.15 19.43 -29.31
CA GLN A 199 6.72 20.52 -30.13
C GLN A 199 7.13 20.08 -31.54
N ARG A 200 7.30 18.78 -31.77
CA ARG A 200 7.79 18.21 -33.02
C ARG A 200 6.74 17.39 -33.76
N LEU A 201 5.57 17.22 -33.18
CA LEU A 201 4.44 16.57 -33.84
C LEU A 201 3.76 17.56 -34.78
N GLY A 202 3.55 17.13 -36.02
CA GLY A 202 2.76 17.88 -37.00
C GLY A 202 1.27 17.57 -36.90
N ASP A 203 0.44 18.38 -37.56
CA ASP A 203 -1.02 18.30 -37.54
C ASP A 203 -1.63 16.99 -38.07
N GLY A 204 -0.84 16.15 -38.75
CA GLY A 204 -1.25 14.83 -39.29
C GLY A 204 -0.93 13.63 -38.39
N CYS A 205 -0.45 13.83 -37.16
CA CYS A 205 -0.06 12.75 -36.26
C CYS A 205 -1.25 12.13 -35.51
N PHE A 206 -1.08 10.89 -35.05
CA PHE A 206 -2.03 10.22 -34.16
C PHE A 206 -2.08 10.92 -32.79
N ARG A 207 -3.17 10.75 -32.04
CA ARG A 207 -3.35 11.35 -30.72
C ARG A 207 -2.48 10.65 -29.69
N PHE A 208 -1.63 11.42 -29.02
CA PHE A 208 -0.73 10.93 -27.98
C PHE A 208 -1.51 10.50 -26.74
N VAL A 209 -1.25 9.29 -26.24
CA VAL A 209 -1.91 8.74 -25.06
C VAL A 209 -1.02 8.92 -23.82
N PRO A 210 -1.29 9.87 -22.92
CA PRO A 210 -0.40 10.17 -21.80
C PRO A 210 -0.38 9.05 -20.76
N ALA A 211 0.82 8.74 -20.25
CA ALA A 211 1.01 7.93 -19.06
C ALA A 211 0.60 8.72 -17.80
N LEU A 212 0.31 8.03 -16.70
CA LEU A 212 -0.26 8.62 -15.49
C LEU A 212 0.59 9.74 -14.89
N ASP A 213 1.92 9.55 -14.85
CA ASP A 213 2.88 10.56 -14.40
C ASP A 213 2.89 11.81 -15.28
N ILE A 214 2.85 11.64 -16.61
CA ILE A 214 2.79 12.73 -17.59
C ILE A 214 1.45 13.46 -17.49
N LEU A 215 0.35 12.71 -17.35
CA LEU A 215 -1.00 13.27 -17.25
C LEU A 215 -1.18 14.09 -15.97
N LEU A 216 -0.67 13.60 -14.83
CA LEU A 216 -0.66 14.36 -13.57
C LEU A 216 0.01 15.72 -13.75
N MET A 217 1.17 15.75 -14.40
CA MET A 217 1.92 16.98 -14.66
C MET A 217 1.20 17.89 -15.66
N LEU A 218 0.56 17.32 -16.68
CA LEU A 218 -0.24 18.08 -17.65
C LEU A 218 -1.44 18.76 -16.98
N LEU A 219 -2.24 18.02 -16.20
CA LEU A 219 -3.39 18.58 -15.49
C LEU A 219 -2.96 19.64 -14.47
N THR A 220 -1.84 19.38 -13.77
CA THR A 220 -1.24 20.36 -12.86
C THR A 220 -0.84 21.62 -13.62
N HIS A 221 -0.19 21.50 -14.76
CA HIS A 221 0.20 22.65 -15.57
C HIS A 221 -1.03 23.43 -16.05
N GLN A 222 -2.05 22.76 -16.58
CA GLN A 222 -3.33 23.35 -17.01
C GLN A 222 -4.05 24.09 -15.87
N SER A 223 -3.92 23.62 -14.62
CA SER A 223 -4.52 24.28 -13.47
C SER A 223 -3.98 25.70 -13.20
N TYR A 224 -2.83 26.07 -13.80
CA TYR A 224 -2.25 27.41 -13.82
C TYR A 224 -2.37 28.03 -15.22
N PRO A 225 -3.56 28.52 -15.61
CA PRO A 225 -3.91 28.78 -17.02
C PRO A 225 -3.01 29.80 -17.72
N ARG A 226 -2.56 30.86 -17.02
CA ARG A 226 -1.66 31.85 -17.60
C ARG A 226 -0.26 31.28 -17.85
N VAL A 227 0.29 30.57 -16.86
CA VAL A 227 1.60 29.91 -16.99
C VAL A 227 1.55 28.86 -18.10
N TYR A 228 0.48 28.06 -18.14
CA TYR A 228 0.26 27.07 -19.19
C TYR A 228 0.30 27.68 -20.59
N VAL A 229 -0.41 28.78 -20.82
CA VAL A 229 -0.40 29.45 -22.13
C VAL A 229 0.97 30.05 -22.46
N GLU A 230 1.63 30.69 -21.50
CA GLU A 230 2.96 31.27 -21.68
C GLU A 230 4.02 30.21 -22.02
N ASP A 231 4.02 29.07 -21.32
CA ASP A 231 4.98 27.98 -21.52
C ASP A 231 4.71 27.21 -22.83
N MET A 232 3.44 27.03 -23.21
CA MET A 232 3.05 26.25 -24.39
C MET A 232 3.09 27.04 -25.71
N LYS A 233 3.17 28.37 -25.66
CA LYS A 233 3.23 29.26 -26.84
C LYS A 233 2.11 28.93 -27.85
N GLU A 234 2.40 28.84 -29.14
CA GLU A 234 1.40 28.59 -30.21
C GLU A 234 0.81 27.16 -30.20
N MET A 235 1.43 26.22 -29.49
CA MET A 235 1.02 24.81 -29.48
C MET A 235 -0.27 24.57 -28.68
N TRP A 236 -0.54 25.43 -27.70
CA TRP A 236 -1.54 25.17 -26.66
C TRP A 236 -2.96 24.97 -27.21
N ASP A 237 -3.32 25.70 -28.29
CA ASP A 237 -4.63 25.61 -28.97
C ASP A 237 -4.86 24.24 -29.63
N ASN A 238 -3.79 23.55 -30.02
CA ASN A 238 -3.86 22.23 -30.68
C ASN A 238 -3.73 21.06 -29.70
N MET A 239 -3.38 21.31 -28.43
CA MET A 239 -3.16 20.24 -27.44
C MET A 239 -4.38 19.34 -27.22
N GLY A 240 -5.59 19.91 -27.23
CA GLY A 240 -6.82 19.12 -27.10
C GLY A 240 -7.06 18.16 -28.27
N LYS A 241 -6.49 18.46 -29.45
CA LYS A 241 -6.52 17.56 -30.62
C LYS A 241 -5.41 16.53 -30.56
N LEU A 242 -4.21 16.94 -30.16
CA LEU A 242 -3.01 16.11 -30.18
C LEU A 242 -2.93 15.11 -29.01
N VAL A 243 -3.61 15.36 -27.90
CA VAL A 243 -3.54 14.52 -26.70
C VAL A 243 -4.90 13.92 -26.40
N VAL A 244 -4.90 12.66 -25.98
CA VAL A 244 -6.12 12.01 -25.49
C VAL A 244 -6.45 12.51 -24.09
N GLY A 245 -7.70 12.94 -23.87
CA GLY A 245 -8.20 13.35 -22.57
C GLY A 245 -8.36 12.18 -21.58
N LEU A 246 -8.28 12.47 -20.29
CA LEU A 246 -8.33 11.49 -19.20
C LEU A 246 -9.56 10.55 -19.26
N TRP A 247 -10.71 11.10 -19.64
CA TRP A 247 -12.00 10.42 -19.62
C TRP A 247 -12.42 9.85 -20.98
N GLU A 248 -11.53 9.94 -21.97
CA GLU A 248 -11.77 9.32 -23.28
C GLU A 248 -11.46 7.82 -23.22
N THR A 249 -11.80 7.10 -24.28
CA THR A 249 -11.40 5.69 -24.44
C THR A 249 -10.45 5.61 -25.62
N VAL A 250 -9.40 4.79 -25.49
CA VAL A 250 -8.36 4.64 -26.52
C VAL A 250 -8.39 3.28 -27.18
N GLU A 251 -8.03 3.28 -28.46
CA GLU A 251 -7.72 2.07 -29.22
C GLU A 251 -6.30 1.59 -28.91
N GLU A 252 -6.08 0.27 -28.92
CA GLU A 252 -4.77 -0.33 -28.70
C GLU A 252 -3.71 0.20 -29.68
N LYS A 253 -4.12 0.47 -30.92
CA LYS A 253 -3.25 1.04 -31.97
C LYS A 253 -2.65 2.39 -31.56
N GLN A 254 -3.45 3.29 -30.98
CA GLN A 254 -2.98 4.62 -30.55
C GLN A 254 -1.95 4.51 -29.42
N VAL A 255 -2.12 3.54 -28.53
CA VAL A 255 -1.18 3.26 -27.45
C VAL A 255 0.13 2.71 -28.00
N GLU A 256 0.08 1.78 -28.97
CA GLU A 256 1.29 1.24 -29.58
C GLU A 256 2.04 2.30 -30.42
N GLU A 257 1.32 3.17 -31.13
CA GLU A 257 1.90 4.31 -31.83
C GLU A 257 2.60 5.29 -30.86
N THR A 258 1.96 5.59 -29.73
CA THR A 258 2.54 6.43 -28.66
C THR A 258 3.81 5.80 -28.10
N LYS A 259 3.79 4.49 -27.79
CA LYS A 259 4.95 3.74 -27.30
C LYS A 259 6.09 3.81 -28.31
N LYS A 260 5.81 3.50 -29.57
CA LYS A 260 6.82 3.51 -30.64
C LYS A 260 7.45 4.89 -30.82
N LEU A 261 6.65 5.96 -30.76
CA LEU A 261 7.15 7.33 -30.84
C LEU A 261 8.10 7.67 -29.69
N TRP A 262 7.71 7.36 -28.46
CA TRP A 262 8.57 7.56 -27.28
C TRP A 262 9.85 6.72 -27.36
N GLU A 263 9.74 5.44 -27.70
CA GLU A 263 10.88 4.52 -27.82
C GLU A 263 11.83 4.91 -28.95
N THR A 264 11.33 5.47 -30.04
CA THR A 264 12.17 5.98 -31.14
C THR A 264 12.90 7.26 -30.73
N THR A 265 12.26 8.10 -29.92
CA THR A 265 12.82 9.39 -29.48
C THR A 265 13.85 9.22 -28.38
N PHE A 266 13.58 8.36 -27.39
CA PHE A 266 14.38 8.28 -26.16
C PHE A 266 15.12 6.94 -25.97
N ASP A 267 14.82 5.91 -26.78
CA ASP A 267 15.32 4.53 -26.60
C ASP A 267 15.13 4.00 -25.17
N GLU A 268 13.98 4.32 -24.60
CA GLU A 268 13.52 3.92 -23.27
C GLU A 268 12.05 3.47 -23.36
N PRO A 269 11.59 2.53 -22.51
CA PRO A 269 10.20 2.12 -22.50
C PRO A 269 9.29 3.30 -22.14
N TYR A 270 8.13 3.40 -22.81
CA TYR A 270 7.15 4.43 -22.51
C TYR A 270 6.42 4.20 -21.18
N GLU A 271 6.03 2.96 -20.89
CA GLU A 271 5.48 2.63 -19.58
C GLU A 271 6.60 2.50 -18.56
N LYS A 272 6.32 2.87 -17.31
CA LYS A 272 7.21 2.61 -16.17
C LYS A 272 6.39 2.30 -14.92
N ALA A 273 7.05 1.94 -13.82
CA ALA A 273 6.40 1.78 -12.53
C ALA A 273 5.71 3.10 -12.08
N GLY A 274 4.42 3.03 -11.72
CA GLY A 274 3.55 4.18 -11.44
C GLY A 274 3.17 5.04 -12.65
N GLY A 275 3.82 4.85 -13.81
CA GLY A 275 3.56 5.57 -15.06
C GLY A 275 2.93 4.67 -16.12
N GLY A 276 1.84 3.99 -15.77
CA GLY A 276 1.03 3.20 -16.70
C GLY A 276 0.14 4.07 -17.59
N ILE A 277 -0.55 3.45 -18.55
CA ILE A 277 -1.53 4.16 -19.40
C ILE A 277 -2.72 4.59 -18.52
N ALA A 278 -2.97 5.90 -18.47
CA ALA A 278 -3.94 6.50 -17.54
C ALA A 278 -5.40 6.46 -18.02
N VAL A 279 -5.59 6.19 -19.31
CA VAL A 279 -6.88 6.24 -20.01
C VAL A 279 -7.45 4.83 -20.15
N GLY A 280 -8.78 4.70 -20.09
CA GLY A 280 -9.45 3.42 -20.29
C GLY A 280 -9.22 2.87 -21.71
N MET A 281 -8.98 1.57 -21.83
CA MET A 281 -8.91 0.89 -23.12
C MET A 281 -10.25 0.23 -23.45
N GLU A 282 -10.72 0.42 -24.68
CA GLU A 282 -11.94 -0.22 -25.17
C GLU A 282 -11.76 -1.75 -25.11
N LYS A 283 -12.49 -2.42 -24.20
CA LYS A 283 -12.51 -3.89 -23.98
C LYS A 283 -11.42 -4.48 -23.07
N VAL A 284 -10.63 -3.68 -22.36
CA VAL A 284 -9.67 -4.19 -21.37
C VAL A 284 -10.02 -3.69 -19.98
N VAL A 285 -10.48 -4.59 -19.10
CA VAL A 285 -10.54 -4.31 -17.66
C VAL A 285 -9.11 -4.38 -17.13
N LEU A 286 -8.52 -3.23 -16.82
CA LEU A 286 -7.24 -3.19 -16.11
C LEU A 286 -7.47 -3.83 -14.73
N PRO A 287 -6.73 -4.89 -14.36
CA PRO A 287 -6.90 -5.50 -13.06
C PRO A 287 -6.48 -4.49 -11.99
N ASN A 288 -7.31 -4.36 -10.93
CA ASN A 288 -6.95 -3.57 -9.76
C ASN A 288 -5.60 -4.05 -9.19
N PRO A 289 -4.81 -3.15 -8.60
CA PRO A 289 -3.60 -3.56 -7.90
C PRO A 289 -3.96 -4.66 -6.89
N PRO A 290 -3.15 -5.72 -6.79
CA PRO A 290 -3.47 -6.85 -5.94
C PRO A 290 -3.40 -6.51 -4.45
N ILE A 291 -2.97 -5.29 -4.08
CA ILE A 291 -2.64 -4.89 -2.72
C ILE A 291 -3.52 -3.71 -2.33
N TYR A 292 -4.11 -3.80 -1.16
CA TYR A 292 -4.64 -2.64 -0.48
C TYR A 292 -3.49 -1.84 0.13
N TRP A 293 -3.18 -0.68 -0.45
CA TRP A 293 -2.03 0.13 -0.09
C TRP A 293 -2.42 1.60 0.03
N GLU A 294 -3.10 1.94 1.13
CA GLU A 294 -3.47 3.32 1.43
C GLU A 294 -2.37 4.08 2.18
N VAL A 295 -2.36 5.39 1.98
CA VAL A 295 -1.54 6.33 2.76
C VAL A 295 -2.09 6.41 4.17
N SER A 296 -1.19 6.37 5.15
CA SER A 296 -1.49 6.73 6.52
C SER A 296 -0.62 7.93 6.87
N ASP A 297 -1.24 8.98 7.39
CA ASP A 297 -0.55 10.24 7.72
C ASP A 297 0.23 10.13 9.04
N ALA A 298 0.03 9.04 9.80
CA ALA A 298 0.68 8.79 11.07
C ALA A 298 1.04 7.31 11.25
N ASP A 299 2.15 7.05 11.95
CA ASP A 299 2.50 5.71 12.44
C ASP A 299 2.56 5.72 13.98
N VAL A 300 1.52 5.14 14.60
CA VAL A 300 1.42 5.08 16.07
C VAL A 300 2.35 4.01 16.67
N ASN A 301 2.86 3.09 15.86
CA ASN A 301 3.61 1.92 16.33
C ASN A 301 5.09 2.24 16.52
N THR A 302 5.71 3.03 15.64
CA THR A 302 7.14 3.37 15.75
C THR A 302 7.49 4.20 16.97
N THR A 303 6.55 5.06 17.41
CA THR A 303 6.71 5.90 18.59
C THR A 303 6.47 5.11 19.89
N LYS A 304 5.51 4.17 19.88
CA LYS A 304 5.16 3.34 21.04
C LYS A 304 6.08 2.13 21.24
N TYR A 305 6.48 1.45 20.16
CA TYR A 305 7.16 0.15 20.16
C TYR A 305 8.46 0.20 19.36
N LYS A 306 9.61 0.17 20.06
CA LYS A 306 10.95 0.21 19.47
C LYS A 306 11.30 -1.06 18.69
N SER A 307 10.62 -2.17 19.00
CA SER A 307 10.82 -3.45 18.31
C SER A 307 10.16 -3.50 16.93
N MET A 308 9.23 -2.58 16.63
CA MET A 308 8.53 -2.50 15.35
C MET A 308 9.35 -1.69 14.34
N ILE A 309 9.43 -2.19 13.11
CA ILE A 309 10.16 -1.53 12.02
C ILE A 309 9.20 -1.33 10.84
N PRO A 310 9.01 -0.08 10.37
CA PRO A 310 8.12 0.21 9.25
C PRO A 310 8.43 -0.60 8.01
N ARG A 311 7.37 -1.03 7.33
CA ARG A 311 7.44 -1.70 6.04
C ARG A 311 7.26 -0.66 4.95
N PHE A 312 8.13 -0.68 3.94
CA PHE A 312 7.99 0.17 2.77
C PHE A 312 7.89 -0.70 1.53
N LEU A 313 6.87 -0.48 0.71
CA LEU A 313 6.71 -1.14 -0.58
C LEU A 313 7.03 -0.16 -1.72
N LEU A 314 7.36 -0.70 -2.89
CA LEU A 314 7.48 0.01 -4.16
C LEU A 314 6.92 -0.87 -5.27
N GLU A 315 6.39 -0.24 -6.32
CA GLU A 315 6.13 -0.92 -7.58
C GLU A 315 7.44 -0.97 -8.38
N ALA A 316 7.70 -2.09 -9.05
CA ALA A 316 8.86 -2.30 -9.90
C ALA A 316 8.46 -2.91 -11.24
N CYS A 317 8.86 -2.27 -12.33
CA CYS A 317 8.72 -2.77 -13.69
C CYS A 317 10.10 -3.04 -14.30
N VAL A 318 10.24 -4.16 -15.00
CA VAL A 318 11.44 -4.53 -15.76
C VAL A 318 11.06 -4.74 -17.22
N PHE A 319 11.75 -4.03 -18.11
CA PHE A 319 11.58 -4.10 -19.55
C PHE A 319 12.85 -4.62 -20.22
N VAL A 320 12.67 -5.34 -21.33
CA VAL A 320 13.77 -5.92 -22.09
C VAL A 320 13.56 -5.63 -23.57
N ARG A 321 14.65 -5.27 -24.26
CA ARG A 321 14.73 -5.11 -25.72
C ARG A 321 15.98 -5.77 -26.25
N LEU A 322 15.90 -6.52 -27.34
CA LEU A 322 17.07 -7.15 -27.96
C LEU A 322 17.88 -6.13 -28.79
N ASN A 323 19.18 -6.39 -28.98
CA ASN A 323 20.07 -5.42 -29.63
C ASN A 323 20.17 -5.52 -31.16
N ASP A 324 20.10 -6.73 -31.75
CA ASP A 324 20.36 -6.88 -33.19
C ASP A 324 19.61 -8.06 -33.82
N ARG A 325 19.09 -7.85 -35.04
CA ARG A 325 18.44 -8.87 -35.88
C ARG A 325 19.44 -9.90 -36.41
N ARG A 326 20.72 -9.52 -36.61
CA ARG A 326 21.73 -10.41 -37.22
C ARG A 326 22.22 -11.56 -36.32
N LYS A 327 22.02 -11.45 -34.99
CA LYS A 327 22.28 -12.53 -33.99
C LYS A 327 21.02 -13.29 -33.57
N ALA A 328 19.84 -12.90 -34.07
CA ALA A 328 18.55 -13.50 -33.69
C ALA A 328 18.20 -14.75 -34.52
N THR A 329 19.01 -15.08 -35.53
CA THR A 329 18.93 -16.36 -36.24
C THR A 329 19.76 -17.44 -35.53
N ASN A 330 19.20 -18.65 -35.53
CA ASN A 330 19.77 -19.94 -35.15
C ASN A 330 19.52 -20.42 -33.71
N VAL A 331 19.05 -21.67 -33.65
CA VAL A 331 19.00 -22.71 -32.60
C VAL A 331 19.45 -22.36 -31.16
N ASP A 332 20.48 -21.54 -30.96
CA ASP A 332 21.04 -21.12 -29.66
C ASP A 332 20.07 -20.35 -28.76
N ASN A 333 19.16 -19.53 -29.32
CA ASN A 333 18.21 -18.76 -28.50
C ASN A 333 17.12 -19.61 -27.85
N LYS A 334 16.82 -20.81 -28.38
CA LYS A 334 15.82 -21.71 -27.77
C LYS A 334 16.22 -22.19 -26.38
N HIS A 335 17.52 -22.18 -26.07
CA HIS A 335 18.05 -22.60 -24.79
C HIS A 335 18.34 -21.44 -23.83
N LYS A 336 18.22 -20.18 -24.29
CA LYS A 336 18.45 -18.98 -23.49
C LYS A 336 17.18 -18.50 -22.81
N PHE A 337 17.31 -18.12 -21.54
CA PHE A 337 16.22 -17.55 -20.76
C PHE A 337 16.75 -16.52 -19.77
N LEU A 338 15.87 -15.61 -19.39
CA LEU A 338 16.12 -14.65 -18.32
C LEU A 338 15.57 -15.19 -17.02
N ARG A 339 16.32 -15.01 -15.94
CA ARG A 339 15.89 -15.33 -14.58
C ARG A 339 15.96 -14.08 -13.70
N LEU A 340 14.85 -13.72 -13.10
CA LEU A 340 14.75 -12.66 -12.11
C LEU A 340 14.87 -13.24 -10.69
N ARG A 341 15.67 -12.58 -9.84
CA ARG A 341 15.90 -12.91 -8.43
C ARG A 341 15.92 -11.64 -7.58
N MET A 342 15.65 -11.79 -6.28
CA MET A 342 15.80 -10.71 -5.29
C MET A 342 17.17 -10.73 -4.63
N LEU A 343 17.69 -9.56 -4.28
CA LEU A 343 18.97 -9.45 -3.56
C LEU A 343 18.81 -9.87 -2.08
N ARG A 344 17.69 -9.54 -1.45
CA ARG A 344 17.33 -9.89 -0.06
C ARG A 344 15.83 -10.21 0.08
N CYS A 345 15.42 -10.62 1.28
CA CYS A 345 14.04 -10.86 1.72
C CYS A 345 13.25 -11.97 0.99
N HIS A 346 13.59 -12.35 -0.24
CA HIS A 346 12.97 -13.49 -0.94
C HIS A 346 13.98 -14.16 -1.87
N ARG A 347 15.14 -14.56 -1.34
CA ARG A 347 16.28 -15.06 -2.15
C ARG A 347 16.00 -16.36 -2.91
N GLU A 348 14.99 -17.11 -2.49
CA GLU A 348 14.56 -18.33 -3.16
C GLU A 348 13.71 -18.05 -4.41
N LEU A 349 13.20 -16.82 -4.58
CA LEU A 349 12.42 -16.42 -5.75
C LEU A 349 13.26 -16.56 -7.02
N LYS A 350 12.70 -17.28 -7.99
CA LYS A 350 13.25 -17.46 -9.34
C LYS A 350 12.09 -17.38 -10.32
N LEU A 351 12.00 -16.27 -11.04
CA LEU A 351 11.02 -16.11 -12.13
C LEU A 351 11.76 -16.21 -13.46
N GLU A 352 11.28 -17.04 -14.37
CA GLU A 352 11.95 -17.29 -15.64
C GLU A 352 11.08 -16.83 -16.81
N LYS A 353 11.69 -16.20 -17.81
CA LYS A 353 11.08 -15.92 -19.11
C LYS A 353 12.02 -16.32 -20.24
N PRO A 354 11.56 -17.06 -21.26
CA PRO A 354 12.41 -17.40 -22.41
C PRO A 354 12.79 -16.14 -23.17
N ILE A 355 13.99 -16.13 -23.77
CA ILE A 355 14.46 -14.94 -24.50
C ILE A 355 13.62 -14.65 -25.76
N THR A 356 12.90 -15.66 -26.25
CA THR A 356 12.01 -15.59 -27.42
C THR A 356 10.77 -14.72 -27.19
N ASP A 357 10.46 -14.36 -25.95
CA ASP A 357 9.34 -13.46 -25.63
C ASP A 357 9.64 -11.98 -25.96
N PHE A 358 10.91 -11.68 -26.28
CA PHE A 358 11.40 -10.32 -26.49
C PHE A 358 11.80 -10.09 -27.95
N SER A 359 11.69 -8.84 -28.43
CA SER A 359 12.03 -8.45 -29.80
C SER A 359 13.08 -7.33 -29.83
N CYS A 360 13.65 -7.07 -31.00
CA CYS A 360 14.50 -5.89 -31.24
C CYS A 360 13.68 -4.63 -31.55
N ASP A 361 12.43 -4.80 -31.96
CA ASP A 361 11.63 -3.72 -32.54
C ASP A 361 11.00 -2.82 -31.47
N SER A 362 10.67 -3.36 -30.29
CA SER A 362 10.08 -2.60 -29.19
C SER A 362 10.50 -3.10 -27.81
N TRP A 363 10.33 -2.26 -26.79
CA TRP A 363 10.53 -2.65 -25.40
C TRP A 363 9.36 -3.50 -24.89
N ARG A 364 9.67 -4.63 -24.27
CA ARG A 364 8.67 -5.59 -23.77
C ARG A 364 8.76 -5.71 -22.25
N LYS A 365 7.63 -5.54 -21.56
CA LYS A 365 7.55 -5.66 -20.08
C LYS A 365 7.74 -7.12 -19.67
N ALA A 366 8.90 -7.42 -19.09
CA ALA A 366 9.25 -8.75 -18.62
C ALA A 366 8.60 -9.06 -17.26
N TRP A 367 8.64 -8.13 -16.31
CA TRP A 367 8.05 -8.33 -14.98
C TRP A 367 7.44 -7.04 -14.44
N HIS A 368 6.30 -7.17 -13.77
CA HIS A 368 5.64 -6.13 -12.99
C HIS A 368 5.37 -6.67 -11.58
N LEU A 369 6.06 -6.08 -10.60
CA LEU A 369 6.18 -6.57 -9.24
C LEU A 369 5.83 -5.45 -8.25
N TYR A 370 5.37 -5.81 -7.06
CA TYR A 370 5.41 -4.97 -5.87
C TYR A 370 6.43 -5.56 -4.92
N CYS A 371 7.42 -4.79 -4.53
CA CYS A 371 8.55 -5.26 -3.73
C CYS A 371 8.68 -4.45 -2.47
N GLU A 372 9.06 -5.09 -1.38
CA GLU A 372 9.51 -4.39 -0.20
C GLU A 372 10.87 -3.74 -0.45
N PHE A 373 11.06 -2.52 0.02
CA PHE A 373 12.34 -1.82 -0.03
C PHE A 373 13.45 -2.61 0.70
N GLY A 374 13.08 -3.44 1.68
CA GLY A 374 13.96 -4.40 2.36
C GLY A 374 14.64 -5.42 1.44
N THR A 375 14.04 -5.73 0.27
CA THR A 375 14.65 -6.62 -0.74
C THR A 375 15.94 -6.05 -1.35
N LYS A 376 16.21 -4.75 -1.17
CA LYS A 376 17.39 -3.98 -1.62
C LYS A 376 17.61 -3.89 -3.13
N GLY A 377 16.94 -4.68 -3.93
CA GLY A 377 17.05 -4.67 -5.38
C GLY A 377 16.67 -6.00 -6.01
N LEU A 378 16.73 -6.01 -7.33
CA LEU A 378 16.56 -7.21 -8.14
C LEU A 378 17.82 -7.49 -8.97
N MET A 379 17.92 -8.74 -9.40
CA MET A 379 18.97 -9.23 -10.30
C MET A 379 18.31 -9.94 -11.48
N VAL A 380 18.71 -9.56 -12.69
CA VAL A 380 18.31 -10.23 -13.93
C VAL A 380 19.51 -11.01 -14.44
N GLU A 381 19.39 -12.33 -14.51
CA GLU A 381 20.41 -13.25 -14.99
C GLU A 381 20.03 -13.74 -16.39
N LEU A 382 20.90 -13.56 -17.39
CA LEU A 382 20.82 -14.28 -18.66
C LEU A 382 21.46 -15.65 -18.48
N ARG A 383 20.71 -16.72 -18.77
CA ARG A 383 21.14 -18.11 -18.57
C ARG A 383 20.92 -18.95 -19.82
N CYS A 384 21.72 -19.99 -19.99
CA CYS A 384 21.55 -21.03 -21.01
C CYS A 384 21.23 -22.38 -20.36
N ARG A 385 20.24 -23.12 -20.87
CA ARG A 385 19.99 -24.52 -20.52
C ARG A 385 21.01 -25.40 -21.25
N GLY A 386 21.61 -26.37 -20.56
CA GLY A 386 22.53 -27.33 -21.20
C GLY A 386 21.80 -28.21 -22.21
N GLY A 387 22.39 -28.41 -23.39
CA GLY A 387 21.90 -29.35 -24.40
C GLY A 387 22.01 -30.80 -23.92
N SER A 388 21.04 -31.63 -24.29
CA SER A 388 20.87 -33.02 -23.85
C SER A 388 22.08 -33.91 -24.13
N SER A 389 22.77 -34.33 -23.07
CA SER A 389 23.48 -35.61 -22.96
C SER A 389 23.94 -35.77 -21.51
N LEU A 390 23.28 -36.67 -20.77
CA LEU A 390 23.70 -37.27 -19.49
C LEU A 390 23.92 -36.31 -18.28
N SER A 391 22.89 -36.26 -17.43
CA SER A 391 22.97 -36.23 -15.95
C SER A 391 23.30 -34.95 -15.16
N PHE A 392 23.31 -33.75 -15.75
CA PHE A 392 23.25 -32.51 -14.94
C PHE A 392 22.13 -31.57 -15.42
N LYS A 393 21.04 -31.49 -14.64
CA LYS A 393 19.94 -30.49 -14.78
C LYS A 393 20.43 -29.09 -14.38
N GLY A 394 21.53 -28.62 -14.98
CA GLY A 394 22.12 -27.31 -14.71
C GLY A 394 21.77 -26.30 -15.81
N SER A 395 21.63 -25.04 -15.43
CA SER A 395 21.69 -23.91 -16.37
C SER A 395 22.98 -23.14 -16.12
N LYS A 396 23.68 -22.71 -17.18
CA LYS A 396 24.89 -21.90 -17.08
C LYS A 396 24.51 -20.42 -17.03
N LEU A 397 25.09 -19.67 -16.09
CA LEU A 397 24.98 -18.21 -16.07
C LEU A 397 25.84 -17.63 -17.20
N VAL A 398 25.25 -16.79 -18.04
CA VAL A 398 25.95 -16.06 -19.11
C VAL A 398 26.33 -14.68 -18.59
N LYS A 399 25.35 -13.92 -18.11
CA LYS A 399 25.52 -12.55 -17.63
C LYS A 399 24.53 -12.26 -16.51
N SER A 400 24.89 -11.34 -15.61
CA SER A 400 24.02 -10.84 -14.55
C SER A 400 24.01 -9.32 -14.56
N MET A 401 22.83 -8.74 -14.35
CA MET A 401 22.59 -7.31 -14.22
C MET A 401 21.89 -7.07 -12.89
N VAL A 402 22.44 -6.16 -12.09
CA VAL A 402 21.92 -5.84 -10.75
C VAL A 402 21.31 -4.44 -10.76
N PHE A 403 20.14 -4.32 -10.17
CA PHE A 403 19.39 -3.09 -10.01
C PHE A 403 19.09 -2.88 -8.52
N CYS A 404 19.89 -2.04 -7.86
CA CYS A 404 19.70 -1.69 -6.45
C CYS A 404 18.64 -0.59 -6.30
N TRP A 405 17.76 -0.70 -5.31
CA TRP A 405 16.73 0.32 -5.06
C TRP A 405 17.32 1.70 -4.78
N ASN A 406 18.39 1.76 -3.98
CA ASN A 406 19.05 3.03 -3.67
C ASN A 406 19.63 3.72 -4.91
N ASP A 407 20.06 2.95 -5.92
CA ASP A 407 20.58 3.52 -7.16
C ASP A 407 19.45 4.02 -8.05
N LEU A 408 18.31 3.30 -8.08
CA LEU A 408 17.10 3.70 -8.79
C LEU A 408 16.47 4.97 -8.19
N VAL A 409 16.34 5.06 -6.87
CA VAL A 409 15.81 6.26 -6.17
C VAL A 409 16.63 7.51 -6.50
N ARG A 410 17.93 7.36 -6.73
CA ARG A 410 18.84 8.45 -7.13
C ARG A 410 18.93 8.66 -8.65
N ALA A 411 18.36 7.76 -9.44
CA ALA A 411 18.45 7.83 -10.89
C ALA A 411 17.45 8.88 -11.43
N PRO A 412 17.78 9.55 -12.54
CA PRO A 412 16.81 10.34 -13.28
C PRO A 412 15.57 9.50 -13.61
N CYS A 413 14.39 10.09 -13.47
CA CYS A 413 13.10 9.44 -13.72
C CYS A 413 12.79 8.19 -12.88
N ILE A 414 13.64 7.85 -11.89
CA ILE A 414 13.62 6.62 -11.08
C ILE A 414 13.75 5.37 -11.97
N THR A 415 14.59 5.48 -13.00
CA THR A 415 14.78 4.45 -14.03
C THR A 415 16.28 4.20 -14.24
N LEU A 416 16.68 2.93 -14.29
CA LEU A 416 18.05 2.53 -14.62
C LEU A 416 18.05 1.60 -15.83
N ARG A 417 18.98 1.89 -16.74
CA ARG A 417 19.28 1.06 -17.90
C ARG A 417 20.60 0.30 -17.70
N ARG A 418 20.62 -0.94 -18.17
CA ARG A 418 21.80 -1.81 -18.24
C ARG A 418 21.85 -2.48 -19.60
N ASP A 419 23.00 -2.38 -20.24
CA ASP A 419 23.21 -2.88 -21.59
C ASP A 419 24.18 -4.07 -21.53
N VAL A 420 23.85 -5.14 -22.25
CA VAL A 420 24.70 -6.31 -22.49
C VAL A 420 24.76 -6.57 -23.99
N GLU A 421 25.65 -7.43 -24.47
CA GLU A 421 25.83 -7.60 -25.92
C GLU A 421 24.56 -8.04 -26.64
N GLU A 422 23.76 -8.92 -26.01
CA GLU A 422 22.57 -9.50 -26.63
C GLU A 422 21.31 -8.63 -26.48
N MET A 423 21.23 -7.82 -25.43
CA MET A 423 20.00 -7.11 -25.05
C MET A 423 20.26 -5.90 -24.16
N ARG A 424 19.23 -5.08 -24.01
CA ARG A 424 19.14 -3.98 -23.06
C ARG A 424 18.02 -4.26 -22.07
N VAL A 425 18.25 -3.92 -20.82
CA VAL A 425 17.30 -4.09 -19.72
C VAL A 425 17.12 -2.77 -19.01
N VAL A 426 15.87 -2.36 -18.85
CA VAL A 426 15.48 -1.17 -18.10
C VAL A 426 14.66 -1.61 -16.89
N ALA A 427 15.02 -1.13 -15.72
CA ALA A 427 14.20 -1.26 -14.52
C ALA A 427 13.75 0.13 -14.07
N SER A 428 12.50 0.24 -13.65
CA SER A 428 11.91 1.46 -13.08
C SER A 428 11.18 1.11 -11.79
N ILE A 429 11.16 2.02 -10.82
CA ILE A 429 10.40 1.85 -9.57
C ILE A 429 9.57 3.10 -9.25
N THR A 430 8.56 2.95 -8.40
CA THR A 430 7.94 4.07 -7.70
C THR A 430 8.74 4.46 -6.45
N SER A 431 8.42 5.62 -5.87
CA SER A 431 8.94 5.97 -4.56
C SER A 431 8.50 4.93 -3.52
N PRO A 432 9.39 4.49 -2.61
CA PRO A 432 8.99 3.60 -1.52
C PRO A 432 8.01 4.32 -0.59
N VAL A 433 6.83 3.73 -0.37
CA VAL A 433 5.83 4.26 0.57
C VAL A 433 5.55 3.25 1.66
N GLN A 434 5.23 3.76 2.85
CA GLN A 434 4.89 2.93 3.99
C GLN A 434 3.70 2.02 3.66
N ALA A 435 3.79 0.77 4.10
CA ALA A 435 2.83 -0.29 3.85
C ALA A 435 2.34 -0.88 5.17
N PRO A 436 1.21 -1.62 5.17
CA PRO A 436 0.68 -2.27 6.36
C PRO A 436 1.71 -3.17 7.04
N TYR A 437 1.72 -3.20 8.37
CA TYR A 437 2.51 -4.16 9.15
C TYR A 437 1.93 -5.56 8.99
N LEU A 438 2.82 -6.56 9.01
CA LEU A 438 2.48 -7.97 8.88
C LEU A 438 3.15 -8.71 10.02
N LEU A 439 2.36 -9.31 10.91
CA LEU A 439 2.82 -10.02 12.08
C LEU A 439 2.22 -11.43 12.14
N LYS A 440 2.97 -12.40 12.64
CA LYS A 440 2.49 -13.75 12.94
C LYS A 440 2.98 -14.23 14.29
N CYS A 441 2.13 -14.93 15.04
CA CYS A 441 2.49 -15.53 16.31
C CYS A 441 2.85 -17.00 16.11
N VAL A 442 4.06 -17.40 16.51
CA VAL A 442 4.52 -18.80 16.42
C VAL A 442 4.66 -19.42 17.81
N PRO A 443 4.28 -20.71 18.00
CA PRO A 443 4.50 -21.41 19.27
C PRO A 443 5.96 -21.40 19.73
N ASP A 444 6.15 -21.24 21.04
CA ASP A 444 7.45 -21.35 21.69
C ASP A 444 7.35 -22.11 23.01
N ARG A 445 8.49 -22.27 23.70
CA ARG A 445 8.59 -22.94 24.99
C ARG A 445 7.76 -22.23 26.07
N VAL A 446 7.30 -23.01 27.04
CA VAL A 446 6.57 -22.48 28.19
C VAL A 446 7.48 -21.66 29.09
N THR A 447 6.92 -20.62 29.71
CA THR A 447 7.63 -19.74 30.64
C THR A 447 7.08 -19.82 32.05
N ASP A 448 7.92 -19.48 33.01
CA ASP A 448 7.56 -19.24 34.41
C ASP A 448 7.07 -17.78 34.59
N ASP A 449 6.60 -17.39 35.77
CA ASP A 449 6.05 -16.06 36.07
C ASP A 449 7.02 -14.92 35.78
N SER A 450 8.34 -15.16 35.91
CA SER A 450 9.37 -14.17 35.58
C SER A 450 9.56 -13.96 34.07
N GLY A 451 8.97 -14.82 33.24
CA GLY A 451 9.16 -14.83 31.80
C GLY A 451 10.33 -15.69 31.35
N ALA A 452 10.98 -16.43 32.25
CA ALA A 452 12.07 -17.34 31.89
C ALA A 452 11.50 -18.67 31.38
N MET A 453 12.08 -19.22 30.30
CA MET A 453 11.66 -20.52 29.78
C MET A 453 11.87 -21.61 30.83
N VAL A 454 10.87 -22.48 31.03
CA VAL A 454 10.96 -23.58 31.99
C VAL A 454 11.99 -24.58 31.49
N SER A 455 13.11 -24.71 32.20
CA SER A 455 14.21 -25.59 31.80
C SER A 455 15.22 -25.80 32.93
N ASP A 456 15.92 -26.94 32.88
CA ASP A 456 17.02 -27.22 33.80
C ASP A 456 18.17 -26.20 33.67
N VAL A 457 18.33 -25.58 32.50
CA VAL A 457 19.33 -24.53 32.27
C VAL A 457 19.00 -23.30 33.11
N ILE A 458 17.76 -22.81 33.06
CA ILE A 458 17.32 -21.67 33.87
C ILE A 458 17.37 -22.01 35.36
N LEU A 459 16.98 -23.23 35.75
CA LEU A 459 17.11 -23.69 37.14
C LEU A 459 18.55 -23.59 37.63
N LYS A 460 19.53 -24.09 36.86
CA LYS A 460 20.96 -23.99 37.21
C LYS A 460 21.42 -22.54 37.32
N LEU A 461 21.04 -21.69 36.38
CA LEU A 461 21.40 -20.26 36.37
C LEU A 461 20.79 -19.51 37.57
N ASN A 462 19.62 -19.94 38.05
CA ASN A 462 18.94 -19.34 39.20
C ASN A 462 19.28 -20.05 40.53
N ASN A 463 20.45 -20.70 40.66
CA ASN A 463 20.88 -21.41 41.86
C ASN A 463 19.84 -22.44 42.36
N TYR A 464 19.21 -23.15 41.42
CA TYR A 464 18.17 -24.17 41.66
C TYR A 464 16.92 -23.65 42.38
N ARG A 465 16.67 -22.34 42.35
CA ARG A 465 15.39 -21.77 42.80
C ARG A 465 14.25 -22.26 41.90
N PRO A 466 13.16 -22.81 42.45
CA PRO A 466 12.07 -23.34 41.64
C PRO A 466 11.39 -22.29 40.75
N GLN A 467 11.08 -22.68 39.51
CA GLN A 467 10.37 -21.86 38.54
C GLN A 467 8.85 -21.93 38.78
N LYS A 468 8.26 -20.82 39.22
CA LYS A 468 6.83 -20.68 39.55
C LYS A 468 5.99 -20.29 38.33
N GLY A 469 4.75 -20.80 38.26
CA GLY A 469 3.80 -20.48 37.21
C GLY A 469 4.07 -21.21 35.90
N ARG A 470 3.03 -21.37 35.09
CA ARG A 470 3.07 -22.00 33.77
C ARG A 470 2.33 -21.16 32.77
N TRP A 471 3.09 -20.68 31.79
CA TRP A 471 2.61 -19.82 30.73
C TRP A 471 2.91 -20.46 29.38
N LEU A 472 1.90 -20.51 28.51
CA LEU A 472 2.15 -20.74 27.09
C LEU A 472 2.78 -19.48 26.51
N SER A 473 3.82 -19.62 25.70
CA SER A 473 4.48 -18.47 25.07
C SER A 473 4.37 -18.56 23.56
N ARG A 474 4.19 -17.40 22.90
CA ARG A 474 4.22 -17.24 21.45
C ARG A 474 5.17 -16.12 21.09
N THR A 475 6.04 -16.38 20.12
CA THR A 475 6.94 -15.38 19.57
C THR A 475 6.22 -14.68 18.42
N VAL A 476 6.09 -13.35 18.49
CA VAL A 476 5.49 -12.56 17.42
C VAL A 476 6.60 -12.14 16.46
N LEU A 477 6.51 -12.63 15.23
CA LEU A 477 7.45 -12.35 14.16
C LEU A 477 6.84 -11.37 13.16
N ASP A 478 7.63 -10.42 12.67
CA ASP A 478 7.24 -9.63 11.50
C ASP A 478 7.35 -10.43 10.19
N HIS A 479 7.07 -9.76 9.08
CA HIS A 479 7.16 -10.35 7.74
C HIS A 479 8.55 -10.87 7.38
N ALA A 480 9.59 -10.23 7.91
CA ALA A 480 10.99 -10.60 7.71
C ALA A 480 11.45 -11.69 8.68
N GLY A 481 10.63 -12.09 9.65
CA GLY A 481 10.94 -13.10 10.66
C GLY A 481 11.69 -12.56 11.89
N ARG A 482 11.72 -11.24 12.10
CA ARG A 482 12.31 -10.61 13.28
C ARG A 482 11.33 -10.68 14.46
N GLU A 483 11.86 -10.88 15.66
CA GLU A 483 11.06 -10.97 16.89
C GLU A 483 10.66 -9.57 17.37
N CYS A 484 9.36 -9.28 17.34
CA CYS A 484 8.81 -7.98 17.72
C CYS A 484 8.21 -7.98 19.13
N PHE A 485 7.49 -9.06 19.48
CA PHE A 485 6.83 -9.21 20.77
C PHE A 485 6.88 -10.66 21.24
N VAL A 486 6.59 -10.87 22.52
CA VAL A 486 6.30 -12.18 23.10
C VAL A 486 4.92 -12.13 23.75
N VAL A 487 4.01 -12.98 23.28
CA VAL A 487 2.71 -13.20 23.91
C VAL A 487 2.84 -14.31 24.92
N ARG A 488 2.28 -14.12 26.12
CA ARG A 488 2.24 -15.13 27.19
C ARG A 488 0.80 -15.32 27.65
N ILE A 489 0.36 -16.56 27.79
CA ILE A 489 -0.99 -16.93 28.24
C ILE A 489 -0.86 -17.75 29.52
N ARG A 490 -1.41 -17.26 30.63
CA ARG A 490 -1.30 -17.92 31.93
C ARG A 490 -2.21 -19.14 31.99
N VAL A 491 -1.64 -20.28 32.37
CA VAL A 491 -2.35 -21.57 32.44
C VAL A 491 -2.33 -22.15 33.85
N GLY A 492 -1.20 -22.08 34.54
CA GLY A 492 -1.03 -22.73 35.83
C GLY A 492 -0.20 -21.94 36.82
N GLY A 493 -0.43 -22.22 38.10
CA GLY A 493 0.33 -21.71 39.25
C GLY A 493 1.22 -22.78 39.86
N GLY A 494 1.98 -22.41 40.90
CA GLY A 494 2.88 -23.31 41.61
C GLY A 494 4.15 -23.65 40.84
N PHE A 495 4.98 -24.55 41.38
CA PHE A 495 6.23 -24.98 40.75
C PHE A 495 6.34 -26.51 40.72
N TRP A 496 7.23 -27.03 39.88
CA TRP A 496 7.49 -28.46 39.80
C TRP A 496 8.64 -28.85 40.72
N ARG A 497 8.40 -29.78 41.64
CA ARG A 497 9.42 -30.42 42.48
C ARG A 497 9.25 -31.93 42.42
N ARG A 498 10.30 -32.63 41.97
CA ARG A 498 10.28 -34.10 41.81
C ARG A 498 9.85 -34.75 43.14
N GLY A 499 8.69 -35.43 43.14
CA GLY A 499 8.19 -36.21 44.28
C GLY A 499 7.31 -35.48 45.30
N ALA A 500 6.93 -34.21 45.08
CA ALA A 500 6.09 -33.48 46.04
C ALA A 500 5.08 -32.52 45.38
N GLU A 501 5.56 -31.57 44.57
CA GLU A 501 4.73 -30.46 44.07
C GLU A 501 4.61 -30.50 42.54
N THR A 502 3.36 -30.39 42.06
CA THR A 502 3.03 -30.35 40.64
C THR A 502 2.24 -29.08 40.34
N PRO A 503 2.60 -28.29 39.30
CA PRO A 503 1.83 -27.12 38.90
C PRO A 503 0.36 -27.48 38.64
N CYS A 504 -0.54 -26.63 39.14
CA CYS A 504 -1.99 -26.78 39.01
C CYS A 504 -2.58 -25.65 38.18
N GLY A 505 -3.77 -25.86 37.62
CA GLY A 505 -4.47 -24.83 36.84
C GLY A 505 -4.84 -23.65 37.72
N VAL A 506 -4.76 -22.43 37.19
CA VAL A 506 -5.25 -21.23 37.88
C VAL A 506 -6.76 -21.06 37.69
N ASN A 507 -7.38 -20.31 38.60
CA ASN A 507 -8.77 -19.89 38.48
C ASN A 507 -8.98 -19.04 37.22
N TRP A 508 -10.23 -18.92 36.79
CA TRP A 508 -10.63 -18.18 35.59
C TRP A 508 -10.08 -16.75 35.56
N GLU A 509 -10.24 -16.00 36.65
CA GLU A 509 -9.81 -14.61 36.81
C GLU A 509 -8.29 -14.41 36.65
N GLU A 510 -7.50 -15.46 36.85
CA GLU A 510 -6.05 -15.45 36.72
C GLU A 510 -5.56 -15.88 35.34
N ARG A 511 -6.44 -16.31 34.41
CA ARG A 511 -6.08 -16.75 33.05
C ARG A 511 -5.84 -15.57 32.10
N ILE A 512 -4.88 -14.71 32.47
CA ILE A 512 -4.55 -13.48 31.74
C ILE A 512 -3.66 -13.75 30.52
N ILE A 513 -3.71 -12.81 29.57
CA ILE A 513 -2.79 -12.72 28.42
C ILE A 513 -1.88 -11.51 28.63
N GLU A 514 -0.59 -11.66 28.40
CA GLU A 514 0.40 -10.58 28.36
C GLU A 514 1.05 -10.48 26.98
N ILE A 515 1.28 -9.25 26.52
CA ILE A 515 2.12 -8.93 25.36
C ILE A 515 3.33 -8.15 25.86
N ARG A 516 4.51 -8.67 25.56
CA ARG A 516 5.79 -8.07 25.96
C ARG A 516 6.56 -7.59 24.75
N GLU A 517 7.05 -6.35 24.80
CA GLU A 517 7.77 -5.73 23.68
C GLU A 517 9.23 -6.19 23.62
N GLY A 518 9.65 -6.70 22.46
CA GLY A 518 11.03 -7.05 22.18
C GLY A 518 11.24 -8.52 21.82
N SER A 519 12.52 -8.89 21.77
CA SER A 519 12.99 -10.23 21.43
C SER A 519 13.39 -11.02 22.68
N TRP A 520 13.51 -12.34 22.53
CA TRP A 520 13.99 -13.18 23.63
C TRP A 520 15.45 -12.88 23.98
N SER A 521 15.74 -12.82 25.28
CA SER A 521 17.11 -12.81 25.80
C SER A 521 17.61 -14.25 25.94
N TYR A 522 18.27 -14.78 24.92
CA TYR A 522 18.78 -16.15 24.90
C TYR A 522 20.00 -16.32 25.81
N VAL A 523 19.98 -17.37 26.63
CA VAL A 523 21.08 -17.72 27.55
C VAL A 523 21.80 -19.00 27.16
N ALA A 524 21.13 -19.93 26.47
CA ALA A 524 21.74 -21.15 25.95
C ALA A 524 20.91 -21.74 24.81
N GLY A 525 21.45 -21.77 23.59
CA GLY A 525 20.75 -22.29 22.42
C GLY A 525 19.40 -21.58 22.22
N SER A 526 18.30 -22.34 22.23
CA SER A 526 16.92 -21.83 22.14
C SER A 526 16.24 -21.53 23.48
N ILE A 527 17.00 -21.52 24.59
CA ILE A 527 16.49 -21.23 25.93
C ILE A 527 16.80 -19.77 26.27
N GLY A 528 15.78 -19.02 26.68
CA GLY A 528 15.90 -17.60 27.00
C GLY A 528 14.86 -17.10 28.01
N LYS A 529 14.85 -15.77 28.17
CA LYS A 529 13.89 -15.01 28.97
C LYS A 529 13.12 -14.05 28.08
N ALA A 530 11.81 -13.96 28.28
CA ALA A 530 10.96 -12.99 27.60
C ALA A 530 11.37 -11.56 28.00
N PRO A 531 11.07 -10.55 27.18
CA PRO A 531 11.30 -9.15 27.56
C PRO A 531 10.62 -8.79 28.88
N GLU A 532 11.15 -7.78 29.58
CA GLU A 532 10.57 -7.31 30.85
C GLU A 532 9.38 -6.36 30.63
N LYS A 533 9.42 -5.54 29.58
CA LYS A 533 8.41 -4.51 29.30
C LYS A 533 7.10 -5.14 28.82
N VAL A 534 6.09 -5.18 29.68
CA VAL A 534 4.71 -5.52 29.33
C VAL A 534 4.06 -4.29 28.69
N VAL A 535 3.51 -4.45 27.50
CA VAL A 535 2.86 -3.36 26.73
C VAL A 535 1.37 -3.56 26.52
N GLY A 536 0.87 -4.78 26.74
CA GLY A 536 -0.56 -5.07 26.67
C GLY A 536 -0.95 -6.23 27.57
N THR A 537 -2.12 -6.16 28.17
CA THR A 537 -2.71 -7.30 28.89
C THR A 537 -4.19 -7.45 28.55
N ALA A 538 -4.67 -8.70 28.50
CA ALA A 538 -6.10 -9.00 28.52
C ALA A 538 -6.44 -9.78 29.80
N THR A 539 -7.36 -9.25 30.59
CA THR A 539 -7.84 -9.86 31.83
C THR A 539 -9.28 -10.33 31.63
N PRO A 540 -9.62 -11.58 31.96
CA PRO A 540 -10.98 -12.06 31.85
C PRO A 540 -11.92 -11.30 32.80
N LYS A 541 -13.14 -11.05 32.33
CA LYS A 541 -14.22 -10.38 33.06
C LYS A 541 -15.48 -11.25 33.02
N GLU A 542 -16.35 -11.12 34.01
CA GLU A 542 -17.67 -11.76 33.95
C GLU A 542 -18.47 -11.21 32.75
N PRO A 543 -18.94 -12.07 31.83
CA PRO A 543 -19.68 -11.62 30.68
C PRO A 543 -21.12 -11.22 31.05
N PRO A 544 -21.69 -10.18 30.41
CA PRO A 544 -23.13 -9.92 30.50
C PRO A 544 -23.94 -11.11 29.98
N GLN A 545 -25.19 -11.28 30.43
CA GLN A 545 -26.03 -12.46 30.15
C GLN A 545 -26.14 -12.88 28.67
N GLN A 546 -25.96 -11.95 27.72
CA GLN A 546 -26.06 -12.19 26.28
C GLN A 546 -24.75 -12.66 25.62
N TRP A 547 -23.63 -12.61 26.35
CA TRP A 547 -22.28 -12.88 25.84
C TRP A 547 -21.68 -14.10 26.54
N LYS A 548 -20.85 -14.87 25.81
CA LYS A 548 -20.20 -16.07 26.37
C LYS A 548 -18.92 -15.77 27.11
N ALA A 549 -18.20 -14.72 26.71
CA ALA A 549 -16.97 -14.28 27.39
C ALA A 549 -16.75 -12.78 27.22
N ALA A 550 -16.02 -12.22 28.18
CA ALA A 550 -15.62 -10.82 28.21
C ALA A 550 -14.14 -10.71 28.64
N TRP A 551 -13.44 -9.77 28.02
CA TRP A 551 -12.05 -9.43 28.32
C TRP A 551 -11.93 -7.92 28.52
N LEU A 552 -11.17 -7.50 29.52
CA LEU A 552 -10.75 -6.12 29.72
C LEU A 552 -9.30 -5.99 29.25
N PHE A 553 -9.05 -5.12 28.27
CA PHE A 553 -7.72 -4.84 27.78
C PHE A 553 -7.08 -3.69 28.57
N SER A 554 -5.75 -3.72 28.69
CA SER A 554 -4.98 -2.63 29.31
C SER A 554 -5.07 -1.30 28.56
N THR A 555 -5.57 -1.32 27.32
CA THR A 555 -5.90 -0.13 26.53
C THR A 555 -7.15 0.59 27.05
N GLY A 556 -7.91 -0.03 27.96
CA GLY A 556 -9.21 0.43 28.44
C GLY A 556 -10.40 -0.18 27.70
N ASP A 557 -10.15 -0.92 26.61
CA ASP A 557 -11.21 -1.51 25.79
C ASP A 557 -11.82 -2.76 26.44
N GLU A 558 -13.14 -2.89 26.36
CA GLU A 558 -13.85 -4.11 26.74
C GLU A 558 -14.22 -4.92 25.50
N PHE A 559 -13.67 -6.12 25.39
CA PHE A 559 -13.93 -7.03 24.29
C PHE A 559 -14.90 -8.14 24.71
N LEU A 560 -16.00 -8.26 23.98
CA LEU A 560 -17.06 -9.23 24.19
C LEU A 560 -17.14 -10.16 22.98
N ILE A 561 -17.28 -11.46 23.24
CA ILE A 561 -17.39 -12.49 22.21
C ILE A 561 -18.51 -13.46 22.52
N ASN A 562 -19.29 -13.78 21.50
CA ASN A 562 -20.33 -14.79 21.55
C ASN A 562 -20.11 -15.80 20.42
N TRP A 563 -20.51 -17.04 20.67
CA TRP A 563 -20.45 -18.15 19.71
C TRP A 563 -21.79 -18.87 19.81
N GLY A 564 -22.54 -19.00 18.71
CA GLY A 564 -23.83 -19.71 18.70
C GLY A 564 -23.76 -21.20 19.04
N SER A 565 -24.81 -21.96 18.77
CA SER A 565 -24.88 -23.39 19.09
C SER A 565 -24.35 -24.30 17.97
N SER A 566 -24.00 -23.77 16.81
CA SER A 566 -23.43 -24.57 15.71
C SER A 566 -21.91 -24.78 15.86
N THR A 567 -21.42 -25.88 15.27
CA THR A 567 -19.99 -26.24 15.18
C THR A 567 -19.22 -25.42 14.14
N SER A 568 -19.90 -24.53 13.41
CA SER A 568 -19.29 -23.73 12.36
C SER A 568 -18.95 -22.32 12.91
N SER A 569 -17.90 -21.69 12.37
CA SER A 569 -17.56 -20.31 12.74
C SER A 569 -18.64 -19.29 12.36
N SER A 570 -19.76 -19.72 11.74
CA SER A 570 -20.90 -18.93 11.30
C SER A 570 -21.51 -18.03 12.36
N ASP A 571 -21.51 -18.49 13.61
CA ASP A 571 -22.29 -17.86 14.68
C ASP A 571 -21.43 -17.01 15.62
N LEU A 572 -20.21 -16.67 15.21
CA LEU A 572 -19.33 -15.76 15.93
C LEU A 572 -19.82 -14.32 15.84
N THR A 573 -20.04 -13.68 16.98
CA THR A 573 -20.27 -12.24 17.07
C THR A 573 -19.30 -11.60 18.05
N PHE A 574 -18.95 -10.35 17.76
CA PHE A 574 -17.95 -9.56 18.49
C PHE A 574 -18.54 -8.21 18.85
N CYS A 575 -18.16 -7.67 20.01
CA CYS A 575 -18.40 -6.29 20.37
C CYS A 575 -17.15 -5.77 21.08
N LEU A 576 -16.65 -4.61 20.64
CA LEU A 576 -15.56 -3.91 21.28
C LEU A 576 -16.12 -2.59 21.79
N LYS A 577 -16.05 -2.36 23.11
CA LYS A 577 -16.44 -1.10 23.73
C LYS A 577 -15.18 -0.32 24.08
N THR A 578 -14.98 0.78 23.37
CA THR A 578 -13.85 1.69 23.57
C THR A 578 -14.20 2.71 24.67
N GLN A 579 -13.24 3.10 25.50
CA GLN A 579 -13.41 4.20 26.47
C GLN A 579 -13.19 5.60 25.86
N GLN A 580 -12.68 5.68 24.62
CA GLN A 580 -12.43 6.94 23.91
C GLN A 580 -13.71 7.56 23.32
N SER A 581 -13.63 8.85 22.96
CA SER A 581 -14.71 9.81 22.67
C SER A 581 -15.87 9.31 21.80
N SER A 582 -17.01 10.01 21.90
CA SER A 582 -18.23 9.83 21.09
C SER A 582 -18.03 9.85 19.58
N ASP A 583 -16.88 10.29 19.09
CA ASP A 583 -16.68 10.73 17.71
C ASP A 583 -15.99 9.66 16.83
N SER A 584 -15.55 8.54 17.42
CA SER A 584 -15.04 7.40 16.67
C SER A 584 -15.57 6.08 17.21
N SER A 585 -16.07 5.21 16.31
CA SER A 585 -16.54 3.88 16.68
C SER A 585 -15.73 2.80 15.99
N ILE A 586 -15.60 1.64 16.66
CA ILE A 586 -14.81 0.51 16.18
C ILE A 586 -15.75 -0.69 16.02
N MET A 587 -15.61 -1.40 14.89
CA MET A 587 -16.38 -2.59 14.60
C MET A 587 -15.49 -3.76 14.17
N LEU A 588 -15.80 -4.94 14.69
CA LEU A 588 -15.15 -6.20 14.32
C LEU A 588 -16.11 -7.01 13.46
N LEU A 589 -15.78 -7.15 12.18
CA LEU A 589 -16.59 -7.86 11.20
C LEU A 589 -15.98 -9.23 10.91
N ARG A 590 -16.78 -10.29 11.00
CA ARG A 590 -16.36 -11.64 10.62
C ARG A 590 -16.06 -11.73 9.12
N GLY A 591 -15.00 -12.44 8.77
CA GLY A 591 -14.58 -12.71 7.40
C GLY A 591 -13.76 -11.57 6.80
N ARG A 592 -13.45 -11.70 5.51
CA ARG A 592 -12.75 -10.66 4.75
C ARG A 592 -13.79 -9.68 4.21
N LYS A 593 -13.75 -8.43 4.68
CA LYS A 593 -14.74 -7.39 4.34
C LYS A 593 -14.09 -6.21 3.63
N LEU A 594 -14.94 -5.38 3.01
CA LEU A 594 -14.54 -4.17 2.30
C LEU A 594 -13.42 -4.47 1.30
N GLN A 595 -12.25 -3.84 1.42
CA GLN A 595 -11.13 -4.03 0.50
C GLN A 595 -10.55 -5.44 0.45
N TYR A 596 -10.77 -6.26 1.48
CA TYR A 596 -10.27 -7.63 1.54
C TYR A 596 -11.26 -8.62 0.92
N HIS A 597 -12.45 -8.14 0.53
CA HIS A 597 -13.49 -8.97 -0.07
C HIS A 597 -13.08 -9.43 -1.48
N GLU A 598 -13.28 -10.71 -1.76
CA GLU A 598 -12.96 -11.32 -3.05
C GLU A 598 -14.27 -11.67 -3.77
N GLU A 599 -14.62 -10.93 -4.83
CA GLU A 599 -15.89 -11.12 -5.57
C GLU A 599 -15.97 -12.47 -6.32
N THR A 600 -14.85 -13.18 -6.48
CA THR A 600 -14.75 -14.38 -7.32
C THR A 600 -14.51 -15.65 -6.51
N LYS A 601 -15.59 -16.24 -5.96
CA LYS A 601 -15.89 -17.69 -5.93
C LYS A 601 -17.09 -18.02 -5.05
N SER A 602 -17.98 -18.87 -5.56
CA SER A 602 -19.20 -19.41 -4.95
C SER A 602 -19.00 -20.34 -3.73
N LYS A 603 -17.88 -20.25 -3.01
CA LYS A 603 -17.58 -20.99 -1.76
C LYS A 603 -17.09 -20.06 -0.65
N VAL A 604 -17.80 -18.95 -0.43
CA VAL A 604 -17.41 -17.84 0.47
C VAL A 604 -17.29 -18.27 1.94
N ALA A 605 -18.07 -19.24 2.41
CA ALA A 605 -18.17 -19.56 3.84
C ALA A 605 -16.94 -20.30 4.42
N GLU A 606 -16.29 -21.20 3.67
CA GLU A 606 -15.08 -21.90 4.12
C GLU A 606 -13.81 -21.05 3.94
N ALA A 607 -13.79 -20.17 2.93
CA ALA A 607 -12.62 -19.35 2.61
C ALA A 607 -12.38 -18.21 3.62
N ASP A 608 -13.43 -17.77 4.31
CA ASP A 608 -13.38 -16.71 5.33
C ASP A 608 -13.22 -17.24 6.77
N ASP A 609 -13.06 -18.56 6.92
CA ASP A 609 -12.92 -19.18 8.22
C ASP A 609 -11.65 -18.69 8.95
N GLY A 610 -11.84 -18.26 10.20
CA GLY A 610 -10.77 -17.67 11.02
C GLY A 610 -10.47 -16.19 10.73
N PHE A 611 -11.02 -15.57 9.69
CA PHE A 611 -10.77 -14.16 9.40
C PHE A 611 -11.71 -13.21 10.16
N VAL A 612 -11.17 -12.06 10.57
CA VAL A 612 -11.91 -10.93 11.15
C VAL A 612 -11.29 -9.64 10.60
N THR A 613 -12.15 -8.72 10.15
CA THR A 613 -11.79 -7.39 9.65
C THR A 613 -12.11 -6.34 10.73
N LEU A 614 -11.16 -5.47 11.06
CA LEU A 614 -11.33 -4.35 11.99
C LEU A 614 -11.65 -3.08 11.18
N VAL A 615 -12.75 -2.42 11.50
CA VAL A 615 -13.22 -1.20 10.83
C VAL A 615 -13.38 -0.07 11.83
N ARG A 616 -12.85 1.11 11.52
CA ARG A 616 -13.02 2.36 12.27
C ARG A 616 -13.93 3.31 11.52
N PHE A 617 -14.88 3.89 12.23
CA PHE A 617 -15.74 4.96 11.74
C PHE A 617 -15.28 6.25 12.40
N THR A 618 -15.00 7.26 11.58
CA THR A 618 -14.62 8.61 12.01
C THR A 618 -15.49 9.62 11.26
N GLU A 619 -15.44 10.90 11.64
CA GLU A 619 -16.10 11.97 10.88
C GLU A 619 -15.67 11.96 9.40
N ASP A 620 -14.37 11.74 9.14
CA ASP A 620 -13.81 11.64 7.79
C ASP A 620 -14.20 10.34 7.05
N ASN A 621 -14.53 9.28 7.80
CA ASN A 621 -14.85 7.96 7.25
C ASN A 621 -16.17 7.42 7.83
N PRO A 622 -17.32 8.05 7.52
CA PRO A 622 -18.61 7.68 8.10
C PRO A 622 -19.12 6.32 7.60
N THR A 623 -18.61 5.84 6.45
CA THR A 623 -18.90 4.50 5.89
C THR A 623 -17.98 3.41 6.44
N GLY A 624 -17.01 3.79 7.27
CA GLY A 624 -16.05 2.88 7.89
C GLY A 624 -14.81 2.63 7.03
N ARG A 625 -13.64 2.80 7.64
CA ARG A 625 -12.33 2.48 7.07
C ARG A 625 -11.78 1.24 7.75
N THR A 626 -11.37 0.25 6.98
CA THR A 626 -10.75 -0.94 7.55
C THR A 626 -9.29 -0.68 7.88
N THR A 627 -8.91 -0.91 9.14
CA THR A 627 -7.56 -0.63 9.65
C THR A 627 -6.75 -1.87 9.95
N ALA A 628 -7.37 -3.06 10.05
CA ALA A 628 -6.66 -4.32 10.20
C ALA A 628 -7.45 -5.54 9.67
N LEU A 629 -6.72 -6.58 9.32
CA LEU A 629 -7.22 -7.93 9.01
C LEU A 629 -6.46 -8.93 9.88
N LEU A 630 -7.19 -9.78 10.60
CA LEU A 630 -6.59 -10.87 11.37
C LEU A 630 -7.15 -12.22 10.93
N ASN A 631 -6.29 -13.24 10.95
CA ASN A 631 -6.70 -14.63 10.98
C ASN A 631 -6.36 -15.23 12.35
N TRP A 632 -7.36 -15.32 13.23
CA TRP A 632 -7.14 -15.76 14.61
C TRP A 632 -6.78 -17.24 14.72
N LYS A 633 -7.22 -18.08 13.76
CA LYS A 633 -6.85 -19.51 13.72
C LYS A 633 -5.37 -19.71 13.39
N LEU A 634 -4.85 -18.92 12.45
CA LEU A 634 -3.44 -18.96 12.06
C LEU A 634 -2.56 -18.03 12.91
N SER A 635 -3.17 -17.20 13.77
CA SER A 635 -2.50 -16.16 14.55
C SER A 635 -1.66 -15.20 13.69
N VAL A 636 -2.25 -14.71 12.60
CA VAL A 636 -1.62 -13.78 11.65
C VAL A 636 -2.43 -12.50 11.61
N VAL A 637 -1.75 -11.36 11.57
CA VAL A 637 -2.40 -10.05 11.49
C VAL A 637 -1.71 -9.16 10.46
N GLU A 638 -2.52 -8.38 9.76
CA GLU A 638 -2.15 -7.26 8.90
C GLU A 638 -2.80 -5.99 9.45
N LEU A 639 -2.06 -4.90 9.64
CA LEU A 639 -2.60 -3.65 10.18
C LEU A 639 -1.98 -2.41 9.55
N LEU A 640 -2.77 -1.35 9.41
CA LEU A 640 -2.30 -0.05 8.94
C LEU A 640 -1.38 0.61 9.99
N PRO A 641 -0.47 1.53 9.59
CA PRO A 641 0.43 2.23 10.51
C PRO A 641 -0.26 2.99 11.65
N GLU A 642 -1.47 3.51 11.40
CA GLU A 642 -2.31 4.21 12.38
C GLU A 642 -2.98 3.28 13.41
N GLU A 643 -3.05 1.98 13.17
CA GLU A 643 -3.69 1.03 14.08
C GLU A 643 -2.69 0.50 15.11
N ASP A 644 -3.13 0.31 16.36
CA ASP A 644 -2.25 -0.14 17.43
C ASP A 644 -1.99 -1.66 17.33
N ALA A 645 -0.74 -2.06 17.06
CA ALA A 645 -0.36 -3.46 16.94
C ALA A 645 -0.71 -4.30 18.18
N VAL A 646 -0.60 -3.74 19.39
CA VAL A 646 -0.90 -4.47 20.63
C VAL A 646 -2.39 -4.73 20.75
N LEU A 647 -3.25 -3.78 20.37
CA LEU A 647 -4.70 -3.99 20.34
C LEU A 647 -5.07 -5.14 19.40
N VAL A 648 -4.53 -5.12 18.17
CA VAL A 648 -4.82 -6.15 17.16
C VAL A 648 -4.32 -7.54 17.60
N LEU A 649 -3.15 -7.62 18.25
CA LEU A 649 -2.63 -8.86 18.82
C LEU A 649 -3.48 -9.35 20.01
N LEU A 650 -3.92 -8.47 20.92
CA LEU A 650 -4.79 -8.83 22.04
C LEU A 650 -6.12 -9.39 21.52
N LEU A 651 -6.73 -8.75 20.51
CA LEU A 651 -7.93 -9.23 19.85
C LEU A 651 -7.71 -10.63 19.26
N CYS A 652 -6.67 -10.81 18.46
CA CYS A 652 -6.36 -12.07 17.80
C CYS A 652 -6.20 -13.23 18.81
N VAL A 653 -5.44 -13.01 19.88
CA VAL A 653 -5.16 -14.05 20.89
C VAL A 653 -6.36 -14.30 21.79
N SER A 654 -7.12 -13.25 22.16
CA SER A 654 -8.33 -13.40 22.99
C SER A 654 -9.43 -14.17 22.25
N ILE A 655 -9.61 -13.92 20.95
CA ILE A 655 -10.51 -14.71 20.10
C ILE A 655 -10.06 -16.17 20.08
N LEU A 656 -8.78 -16.41 19.74
CA LEU A 656 -8.24 -17.78 19.65
C LEU A 656 -8.41 -18.56 20.95
N ARG A 657 -8.05 -17.97 22.08
CA ARG A 657 -8.21 -18.58 23.41
C ARG A 657 -9.69 -18.89 23.62
N THR A 658 -10.56 -17.89 23.51
CA THR A 658 -11.97 -18.04 23.88
C THR A 658 -12.68 -19.07 23.03
N VAL A 659 -12.40 -19.09 21.72
CA VAL A 659 -12.99 -20.09 20.83
C VAL A 659 -12.51 -21.50 21.18
N SER A 660 -11.23 -21.68 21.51
CA SER A 660 -10.70 -22.98 21.93
C SER A 660 -11.38 -23.50 23.21
N GLU A 661 -11.74 -22.59 24.13
CA GLU A 661 -12.51 -22.92 25.34
C GLU A 661 -13.91 -23.39 25.02
N ILE A 662 -14.65 -22.57 24.26
CA ILE A 662 -16.07 -22.79 23.99
C ILE A 662 -16.27 -24.06 23.17
N THR A 663 -15.38 -24.31 22.20
CA THR A 663 -15.44 -25.49 21.32
C THR A 663 -14.85 -26.73 21.97
N LYS A 664 -14.05 -26.58 23.03
CA LYS A 664 -13.26 -27.66 23.66
C LYS A 664 -12.28 -28.33 22.69
N GLU A 665 -11.82 -27.59 21.68
CA GLU A 665 -10.87 -28.03 20.67
C GLU A 665 -9.59 -27.18 20.73
N ASP A 666 -8.42 -27.77 20.43
CA ASP A 666 -7.15 -27.03 20.32
C ASP A 666 -7.07 -26.29 18.97
N VAL A 667 -7.99 -25.33 18.79
CA VAL A 667 -8.03 -24.49 17.60
C VAL A 667 -6.76 -23.64 17.59
N GLY A 668 -6.10 -23.56 16.42
CA GLY A 668 -4.85 -22.80 16.26
C GLY A 668 -3.63 -23.31 17.04
N ARG A 669 -3.66 -24.57 17.53
CA ARG A 669 -2.50 -25.26 18.11
C ARG A 669 -1.92 -24.55 19.36
N LEU A 670 -2.78 -24.07 20.27
CA LEU A 670 -2.40 -23.49 21.54
C LEU A 670 -1.62 -24.47 22.44
N LEU A 671 -1.87 -25.78 22.33
CA LEU A 671 -1.18 -26.79 23.15
C LEU A 671 0.26 -27.12 22.69
N VAL A 672 0.74 -26.52 21.59
CA VAL A 672 2.14 -26.66 21.18
C VAL A 672 3.05 -25.83 22.09
N ARG A 673 4.01 -26.50 22.73
CA ARG A 673 4.91 -25.95 23.76
C ARG A 673 6.39 -25.93 23.34
N ARG A 674 6.66 -25.86 22.04
CA ARG A 674 8.02 -25.83 21.49
C ARG A 674 8.10 -24.86 20.32
N ARG A 675 9.30 -24.35 20.07
CA ARG A 675 9.57 -23.55 18.87
C ARG A 675 9.42 -24.39 17.61
N LEU A 676 8.59 -23.91 16.69
CA LEU A 676 8.43 -24.51 15.37
C LEU A 676 9.48 -23.95 14.40
N LYS A 677 9.84 -24.74 13.39
CA LYS A 677 10.87 -24.38 12.43
C LYS A 677 10.31 -23.36 11.44
N GLU A 678 10.86 -22.15 11.48
CA GLU A 678 10.53 -21.10 10.53
C GLU A 678 11.48 -21.13 9.32
N ALA A 679 11.03 -20.55 8.21
CA ALA A 679 11.90 -20.30 7.07
C ALA A 679 13.10 -19.45 7.50
N LYS A 680 14.27 -19.70 6.90
CA LYS A 680 15.46 -18.89 7.18
C LYS A 680 15.19 -17.43 6.79
N LEU A 681 15.61 -16.49 7.65
CA LEU A 681 15.52 -15.06 7.39
C LEU A 681 16.03 -14.71 5.98
N GLY A 682 15.20 -14.04 5.20
CA GLY A 682 15.49 -13.60 3.84
C GLY A 682 15.34 -14.66 2.75
N ALA A 683 14.92 -15.88 3.08
CA ALA A 683 14.68 -16.93 2.09
C ALA A 683 13.33 -16.75 1.39
N ARG A 684 12.26 -16.54 2.17
CA ARG A 684 10.85 -16.45 1.75
C ARG A 684 10.05 -15.50 2.66
N ASP A 685 10.54 -14.29 2.89
CA ASP A 685 9.85 -13.31 3.72
C ASP A 685 8.50 -13.02 3.05
N TRP A 686 7.40 -13.29 3.77
CA TRP A 686 6.06 -13.27 3.19
C TRP A 686 5.60 -11.83 2.96
N GLY A 687 4.88 -11.58 1.86
CA GLY A 687 4.49 -10.22 1.49
C GLY A 687 5.65 -9.28 1.12
N SER A 688 6.88 -9.79 0.98
CA SER A 688 8.04 -9.01 0.51
C SER A 688 8.09 -8.80 -1.01
N VAL A 689 7.44 -9.69 -1.77
CA VAL A 689 7.32 -9.62 -3.23
C VAL A 689 5.94 -10.12 -3.63
N LEU A 690 5.22 -9.32 -4.43
CA LEU A 690 3.93 -9.67 -5.00
C LEU A 690 3.96 -9.43 -6.51
N LEU A 691 3.25 -10.27 -7.26
CA LEU A 691 3.15 -10.16 -8.72
C LEU A 691 1.90 -9.40 -9.10
N HIS A 692 2.05 -8.42 -9.99
CA HIS A 692 0.90 -7.82 -10.65
C HIS A 692 0.16 -8.88 -11.49
N PRO A 693 -1.17 -8.86 -11.59
CA PRO A 693 -1.93 -9.88 -12.33
C PRO A 693 -1.49 -10.08 -13.78
N SER A 694 -1.03 -9.02 -14.46
CA SER A 694 -0.48 -9.11 -15.83
C SER A 694 0.84 -9.89 -15.94
N SER A 695 1.52 -10.14 -14.82
CA SER A 695 2.76 -10.93 -14.75
C SER A 695 2.55 -12.31 -14.13
N LEU A 696 1.33 -12.64 -13.68
CA LEU A 696 0.98 -13.98 -13.19
C LEU A 696 0.89 -14.96 -14.37
N SER A 697 1.41 -16.17 -14.18
CA SER A 697 1.38 -17.22 -15.19
C SER A 697 0.28 -18.24 -14.86
N SER A 698 -0.44 -18.75 -15.84
CA SER A 698 -1.56 -19.66 -15.61
C SER A 698 -1.18 -21.03 -15.03
N SER A 699 0.11 -21.37 -14.93
CA SER A 699 0.55 -22.76 -14.68
C SER A 699 1.50 -23.00 -13.49
N SER A 700 2.01 -21.98 -12.77
CA SER A 700 3.02 -22.25 -11.72
C SER A 700 3.25 -21.11 -10.71
N ASP A 701 2.23 -20.39 -10.26
CA ASP A 701 2.46 -19.26 -9.37
C ASP A 701 2.52 -19.69 -7.89
N SER A 702 3.63 -19.35 -7.24
CA SER A 702 3.84 -19.55 -5.81
C SER A 702 2.80 -18.78 -4.99
N PRO A 703 2.21 -19.38 -3.93
CA PRO A 703 1.23 -18.69 -3.07
C PRO A 703 1.84 -17.47 -2.36
N TYR A 704 3.16 -17.40 -2.25
CA TYR A 704 3.91 -16.29 -1.64
C TYR A 704 4.02 -15.05 -2.52
N LEU A 705 3.54 -15.11 -3.77
CA LEU A 705 3.57 -14.01 -4.74
C LEU A 705 2.22 -13.30 -4.88
N ARG A 706 1.26 -13.65 -4.04
CA ARG A 706 -0.07 -13.05 -3.94
C ARG A 706 -0.31 -12.59 -2.51
N PRO A 707 -1.26 -11.68 -2.26
CA PRO A 707 -1.64 -11.29 -0.91
C PRO A 707 -1.88 -12.52 -0.04
N TRP A 708 -1.30 -12.51 1.16
CA TRP A 708 -1.23 -13.70 2.00
C TRP A 708 -2.63 -14.25 2.33
N TYR A 709 -3.61 -13.36 2.51
CA TYR A 709 -4.98 -13.70 2.86
C TYR A 709 -5.73 -14.46 1.75
N LEU A 710 -5.23 -14.50 0.51
CA LEU A 710 -5.81 -15.31 -0.57
C LEU A 710 -5.45 -16.80 -0.45
N ASN A 711 -4.31 -17.12 0.17
CA ASN A 711 -3.82 -18.49 0.33
C ASN A 711 -3.23 -18.70 1.73
N ALA A 712 -3.86 -18.15 2.77
CA ALA A 712 -3.27 -18.02 4.10
C ALA A 712 -2.73 -19.35 4.64
N ASN A 713 -3.48 -20.45 4.51
CA ASN A 713 -3.02 -21.78 4.93
C ASN A 713 -1.73 -22.23 4.23
N LYS A 714 -1.54 -21.93 2.93
CA LYS A 714 -0.33 -22.30 2.16
C LYS A 714 0.85 -21.35 2.40
N VAL A 715 0.57 -20.09 2.70
CA VAL A 715 1.61 -19.11 3.04
C VAL A 715 2.12 -19.35 4.46
N MET A 716 1.24 -19.79 5.36
CA MET A 716 1.56 -20.09 6.76
C MET A 716 1.88 -21.57 6.99
N SER A 717 1.80 -22.42 5.97
CA SER A 717 2.16 -23.83 6.07
C SER A 717 3.64 -23.97 6.40
N GLN A 718 3.95 -24.84 7.36
CA GLN A 718 5.31 -25.17 7.73
C GLN A 718 5.96 -26.02 6.63
N HIS A 719 7.28 -25.92 6.47
CA HIS A 719 8.02 -26.74 5.51
C HIS A 719 7.80 -28.24 5.79
N GLU A 720 7.24 -28.96 4.82
CA GLU A 720 6.97 -30.41 4.81
C GLU A 720 8.23 -31.31 4.81
N ASP A 721 9.40 -30.81 5.24
CA ASP A 721 10.57 -31.68 5.43
C ASP A 721 10.42 -32.60 6.66
N ASP A 722 9.42 -32.35 7.49
CA ASP A 722 8.95 -33.31 8.47
C ASP A 722 7.97 -34.26 7.75
N GLY A 723 8.50 -35.37 7.22
CA GLY A 723 7.73 -36.55 6.81
C GLY A 723 6.99 -37.17 7.99
N ILE A 724 6.01 -36.43 8.52
CA ILE A 724 5.28 -36.70 9.75
C ILE A 724 3.80 -36.51 9.46
N THR A 725 3.27 -37.39 8.59
CA THR A 725 1.83 -37.64 8.45
C THR A 725 1.27 -38.50 9.59
N THR A 726 2.03 -38.70 10.67
CA THR A 726 1.60 -39.38 11.92
C THR A 726 2.28 -38.70 13.10
N GLN A 727 1.52 -38.06 14.00
CA GLN A 727 2.06 -37.41 15.20
C GLN A 727 2.91 -38.41 16.03
N PRO A 728 4.24 -38.28 16.11
CA PRO A 728 5.06 -39.00 17.05
C PRO A 728 4.87 -38.26 18.38
N GLY A 729 4.36 -38.95 19.41
CA GLY A 729 4.03 -38.35 20.70
C GLY A 729 5.11 -37.38 21.18
N PHE A 730 4.77 -36.09 21.22
CA PHE A 730 5.68 -35.04 21.67
C PHE A 730 6.01 -35.31 23.15
N LYS A 731 7.25 -35.73 23.43
CA LYS A 731 7.72 -35.91 24.81
C LYS A 731 8.10 -34.54 25.38
N TYR A 732 7.15 -33.91 26.08
CA TYR A 732 7.40 -32.69 26.84
C TYR A 732 8.14 -32.99 28.15
N SER A 733 8.96 -32.04 28.62
CA SER A 733 9.69 -32.22 29.87
C SER A 733 8.70 -32.29 31.05
N PRO A 734 8.85 -33.24 32.01
CA PRO A 734 8.02 -33.28 33.20
C PRO A 734 8.04 -31.96 33.99
N VAL A 735 9.15 -31.21 33.91
CA VAL A 735 9.32 -29.91 34.60
C VAL A 735 8.35 -28.85 34.06
N GLU A 736 7.92 -28.96 32.80
CA GLU A 736 6.93 -28.06 32.20
C GLU A 736 5.53 -28.29 32.78
N GLY A 737 5.25 -29.46 33.36
CA GLY A 737 3.91 -29.88 33.75
C GLY A 737 3.26 -30.76 32.68
N GLY A 738 2.41 -31.68 33.12
CA GLY A 738 1.76 -32.68 32.26
C GLY A 738 0.74 -32.06 31.29
N ASP A 739 0.45 -32.76 30.19
CA ASP A 739 -0.50 -32.28 29.16
C ASP A 739 -1.89 -31.93 29.73
N MET A 740 -2.32 -32.64 30.77
CA MET A 740 -3.61 -32.39 31.43
C MET A 740 -3.71 -31.00 32.05
N LEU A 741 -2.60 -30.41 32.52
CA LEU A 741 -2.58 -29.04 33.03
C LEU A 741 -2.99 -28.05 31.93
N TYR A 742 -2.35 -28.17 30.76
CA TYR A 742 -2.57 -27.28 29.63
C TYR A 742 -3.93 -27.51 28.97
N LYS A 743 -4.35 -28.77 28.83
CA LYS A 743 -5.70 -29.08 28.33
C LYS A 743 -6.79 -28.47 29.22
N ARG A 744 -6.66 -28.58 30.54
CA ARG A 744 -7.61 -27.97 31.50
C ARG A 744 -7.61 -26.45 31.50
N GLY A 745 -6.51 -25.81 31.10
CA GLY A 745 -6.43 -24.36 31.03
C GLY A 745 -6.96 -23.76 29.71
N ILE A 746 -7.05 -24.57 28.64
CA ILE A 746 -7.35 -24.08 27.29
C ILE A 746 -8.68 -24.62 26.74
N ILE A 747 -8.96 -25.92 26.91
CA ILE A 747 -10.06 -26.63 26.25
C ILE A 747 -11.04 -27.30 27.23
N THR A 748 -10.93 -27.00 28.53
CA THR A 748 -11.85 -27.45 29.58
C THR A 748 -12.30 -26.24 30.38
#